data_AF-A0A8H3A0M5-F1
#
_entry.id   AF-A0A8H3A0M5-F1
#
_cell.length_a   1.000
_cell.length_b   1.000
_cell.length_c   1.000
_cell.angle_alpha   90.00
_cell.angle_beta   90.00
_cell.angle_gamma   90.00
#
_symmetry.space_group_name_H-M   'P 1'
#
loop_
_entity.id
_entity.type
_entity.pdbx_description
1 polymer ?
#
loop_
_entity_poly.entity_id
_entity_poly.type
_entity_poly.pdbx_seq_one_letter_code
_entity_poly.pdbx_strand_id
1 'polypeptide(L)'
;MSPRTVVAEEDSPVTPGPSTELDTDVDADTLSLNEARTVLLPIPTTTSPSHKWSLIQIMRTPVALQARINLSNWLWRARHSKHVQHAIKNALGIALLLIPAVLPASSSGKKYYDSNYGVWAIISFVYVLEPNTALTWRIGIWRLCGTGLGALYAYTTWRIAGTNPYGVVALVTVAEIFLTWLVRSSTPGVGVVASVTIPPVLFIPYLKIGHTSMLHLAGLRTLQIAIGIIAAILINHVLFPKHPRVMFLSGMAKVLEDTRELYSGLSRRTLNDRHPRSRPDSVRGPAHKHSNTAKLELRLRELVAREKMYLSQMEHELSLMPKPTSAYREATNYAQRLVDLVAGLRRIREDVPHTAIDSVLVHRQRAASCITLSLFACEHAFRSRRALPQVLPSARKALDALNSELMNKLQSEARATDIGYAMAENEVIEEMVHAVEGLVQITRGLFGTSAWLSDIHDFNLGIGFHSSLPGVSAMKFLSALGLLALLPLVTRAQYARTCTSLEVRKEWRSFTKAERKAWIDATNCLNKRPSNGKLELEVDTNSFNNPAWRIAPYNESGTYYDDLIYAHMNLNPLIHWTGRFLPWHRYDLESLRCTEADTNIASINSVYLFEWTNILREECGYEGVVPYWAWEKDTDDFEGSEIWDTDSEYGLGGFSNDSSDDYVIHDGALDIDLAYPTPHRLRRHYIPYPYDIPVPFNNSKIKATDTFTPEEVKKLLAQPEGNYTRFQSYMESLIGMHSSLHLMIGGDMGTICPAGTEGTEYCPAQRTATFSTNDPIFHLHHGNIDRLWWLWQEKSSKNKNAFYGGSVQNVSSLDVYPNGQPPWLSKSSRLPNAGLWGEYTIGETLDTRSWPFCYVYDK
;
A
#
# COMPACT_ATOMS: atom_id res chain seq x y z
N MET A 1 -24.76 38.51 3.58
CA MET A 1 -25.64 38.11 2.45
C MET A 1 -24.98 38.59 1.16
N SER A 2 -24.92 37.70 0.17
CA SER A 2 -24.16 37.78 -1.10
C SER A 2 -24.49 39.04 -1.93
N PRO A 3 -23.60 39.49 -2.85
CA PRO A 3 -23.91 39.19 -4.25
C PRO A 3 -22.69 39.00 -5.20
N ARG A 4 -22.97 38.27 -6.28
CA ARG A 4 -22.11 37.88 -7.40
C ARG A 4 -22.15 38.91 -8.56
N THR A 5 -21.17 38.74 -9.45
CA THR A 5 -21.21 38.88 -10.93
C THR A 5 -21.02 40.24 -11.61
N VAL A 6 -20.09 40.21 -12.56
CA VAL A 6 -19.91 41.13 -13.69
C VAL A 6 -21.01 40.86 -14.71
N VAL A 7 -21.70 41.91 -15.12
CA VAL A 7 -22.67 41.98 -16.22
C VAL A 7 -21.93 42.37 -17.49
N ALA A 8 -22.22 41.72 -18.61
CA ALA A 8 -22.06 42.26 -19.95
C ALA A 8 -23.46 42.36 -20.58
N GLU A 9 -23.67 43.45 -21.32
CA GLU A 9 -24.93 44.11 -21.69
C GLU A 9 -25.96 43.32 -22.51
N GLU A 10 -27.18 43.85 -22.41
CA GLU A 10 -28.47 43.49 -23.00
C GLU A 10 -28.51 43.49 -24.53
N ASP A 11 -29.32 42.57 -25.08
CA ASP A 11 -30.25 42.90 -26.16
C ASP A 11 -31.57 42.10 -25.98
N SER A 12 -32.67 42.74 -26.38
CA SER A 12 -34.07 42.61 -25.89
C SER A 12 -34.84 41.30 -26.20
N PRO A 13 -36.02 41.06 -25.56
CA PRO A 13 -36.53 39.72 -25.26
C PRO A 13 -37.61 39.20 -26.23
N VAL A 14 -37.64 37.87 -26.42
CA VAL A 14 -38.82 37.13 -26.88
C VAL A 14 -39.04 35.93 -25.96
N THR A 15 -40.23 35.85 -25.37
CA THR A 15 -40.69 34.88 -24.38
C THR A 15 -40.88 33.47 -24.96
N PRO A 16 -40.69 32.42 -24.12
CA PRO A 16 -41.81 31.51 -23.88
C PRO A 16 -41.90 30.97 -22.43
N GLY A 17 -43.09 30.42 -22.12
CA GLY A 17 -43.61 30.03 -20.80
C GLY A 17 -43.10 28.73 -20.17
N PRO A 18 -43.80 28.20 -19.15
CA PRO A 18 -43.18 27.67 -17.93
C PRO A 18 -43.06 26.15 -17.88
N SER A 19 -41.99 25.63 -17.26
CA SER A 19 -42.04 24.37 -16.50
C SER A 19 -40.80 24.13 -15.61
N THR A 20 -41.09 24.00 -14.30
CA THR A 20 -40.54 23.05 -13.30
C THR A 20 -39.05 23.03 -12.95
N GLU A 21 -38.78 23.53 -11.74
CA GLU A 21 -37.90 23.06 -10.64
C GLU A 21 -36.61 22.29 -10.97
N LEU A 22 -35.48 22.92 -10.62
CA LEU A 22 -34.12 22.40 -10.71
C LEU A 22 -33.66 21.89 -9.33
N ASP A 23 -33.59 20.57 -9.16
CA ASP A 23 -33.06 19.90 -7.98
C ASP A 23 -31.52 19.80 -8.03
N THR A 24 -30.89 20.05 -6.87
CA THR A 24 -29.45 19.93 -6.64
C THR A 24 -29.10 18.51 -6.21
N ASP A 25 -28.37 17.76 -7.05
CA ASP A 25 -27.81 16.47 -6.66
C ASP A 25 -26.33 16.36 -7.07
N VAL A 26 -25.46 16.29 -6.06
CA VAL A 26 -24.02 16.04 -6.18
C VAL A 26 -23.70 14.79 -5.36
N ASP A 27 -24.23 13.66 -5.82
CA ASP A 27 -23.84 12.32 -5.42
C ASP A 27 -23.66 11.48 -6.70
N ALA A 28 -22.41 11.36 -7.16
CA ALA A 28 -22.05 10.50 -8.29
C ALA A 28 -20.73 9.77 -8.00
N ASP A 29 -20.72 8.97 -6.94
CA ASP A 29 -19.87 7.79 -6.76
C ASP A 29 -20.73 6.55 -6.44
N THR A 30 -21.95 6.51 -6.99
CA THR A 30 -22.79 5.30 -7.03
C THR A 30 -22.48 4.53 -8.31
N LEU A 31 -21.35 3.84 -8.32
CA LEU A 31 -21.25 2.60 -9.08
C LEU A 31 -22.41 1.71 -8.60
N SER A 32 -23.23 1.27 -9.56
CA SER A 32 -24.51 0.60 -9.37
C SER A 32 -24.46 -0.50 -8.31
N LEU A 33 -25.04 -0.21 -7.15
CA LEU A 33 -25.26 -1.09 -6.01
C LEU A 33 -26.19 -2.30 -6.29
N ASN A 34 -26.61 -2.51 -7.53
CA ASN A 34 -27.55 -3.55 -7.93
C ASN A 34 -26.94 -4.72 -8.71
N GLU A 35 -25.65 -4.70 -9.07
CA GLU A 35 -24.95 -5.87 -9.65
C GLU A 35 -24.03 -6.59 -8.66
N ALA A 36 -23.86 -6.06 -7.44
CA ALA A 36 -23.11 -6.69 -6.35
C ALA A 36 -23.99 -7.35 -5.29
N ARG A 37 -25.29 -7.56 -5.58
CA ARG A 37 -26.26 -8.18 -4.66
C ARG A 37 -26.79 -9.50 -5.22
N THR A 38 -25.94 -10.51 -5.25
CA THR A 38 -26.33 -11.94 -5.23
C THR A 38 -25.16 -12.82 -4.80
N VAL A 39 -24.51 -12.46 -3.69
CA VAL A 39 -23.94 -13.51 -2.83
C VAL A 39 -25.05 -13.82 -1.83
N LEU A 40 -25.75 -14.92 -2.09
CA LEU A 40 -26.80 -15.45 -1.23
C LEU A 40 -26.20 -15.71 0.15
N LEU A 41 -26.46 -14.82 1.10
CA LEU A 41 -26.29 -15.12 2.52
C LEU A 41 -27.22 -16.29 2.85
N PRO A 42 -26.75 -17.36 3.52
CA PRO A 42 -27.61 -18.45 3.93
C PRO A 42 -28.69 -17.91 4.88
N ILE A 43 -29.95 -18.22 4.57
CA ILE A 43 -31.09 -17.94 5.44
C ILE A 43 -30.93 -18.84 6.67
N PRO A 44 -30.89 -18.31 7.90
CA PRO A 44 -30.85 -19.14 9.10
C PRO A 44 -32.18 -19.89 9.19
N THR A 45 -32.13 -21.22 9.12
CA THR A 45 -33.27 -22.07 9.44
C THR A 45 -33.65 -21.86 10.91
N THR A 46 -34.85 -21.33 11.11
CA THR A 46 -35.44 -21.05 12.41
C THR A 46 -35.70 -22.35 13.17
N THR A 47 -34.99 -22.56 14.27
CA THR A 47 -35.47 -23.39 15.39
C THR A 47 -35.80 -22.44 16.56
N SER A 48 -36.95 -22.66 17.20
CA SER A 48 -37.54 -21.84 18.25
C SER A 48 -37.55 -22.62 19.59
N PRO A 49 -37.72 -22.00 20.77
CA PRO A 49 -36.86 -20.97 21.38
C PRO A 49 -36.43 -21.40 22.81
N SER A 50 -35.38 -20.82 23.38
CA SER A 50 -35.24 -20.77 24.85
C SER A 50 -35.03 -19.34 25.32
N HIS A 51 -35.94 -18.91 26.20
CA HIS A 51 -36.07 -17.55 26.70
C HIS A 51 -34.93 -17.20 27.67
N LYS A 52 -33.88 -16.53 27.19
CA LYS A 52 -33.07 -15.60 27.99
C LYS A 52 -32.61 -14.43 27.12
N TRP A 53 -33.23 -13.27 27.28
CA TRP A 53 -32.87 -12.03 26.60
C TRP A 53 -31.45 -11.60 27.00
N SER A 54 -30.46 -12.01 26.20
CA SER A 54 -29.07 -11.58 26.32
C SER A 54 -28.79 -10.47 25.30
N LEU A 55 -28.11 -9.39 25.71
CA LEU A 55 -27.63 -8.31 24.82
C LEU A 55 -26.88 -8.85 23.59
N ILE A 56 -26.24 -10.02 23.71
CA ILE A 56 -25.52 -10.69 22.64
C ILE A 56 -26.47 -11.19 21.54
N GLN A 57 -27.67 -11.67 21.90
CA GLN A 57 -28.67 -12.10 20.91
C GLN A 57 -29.26 -10.92 20.14
N ILE A 58 -29.49 -9.77 20.81
CA ILE A 58 -29.93 -8.53 20.16
C ILE A 58 -28.86 -8.04 19.17
N MET A 59 -27.59 -8.08 19.55
CA MET A 59 -26.45 -7.66 18.72
C MET A 59 -26.14 -8.59 17.53
N ARG A 60 -26.71 -9.80 17.51
CA ARG A 60 -26.62 -10.79 16.42
C ARG A 60 -27.83 -10.76 15.48
N THR A 61 -28.85 -9.94 15.76
CA THR A 61 -29.96 -9.76 14.82
C THR A 61 -29.47 -9.09 13.51
N PRO A 62 -30.05 -9.42 12.35
CA PRO A 62 -29.64 -8.84 11.07
C PRO A 62 -29.82 -7.31 11.04
N VAL A 63 -30.79 -6.77 11.78
CA VAL A 63 -30.99 -5.33 11.94
C VAL A 63 -29.84 -4.69 12.73
N ALA A 64 -29.44 -5.31 13.85
CA ALA A 64 -28.30 -4.81 14.63
C ALA A 64 -26.97 -4.94 13.88
N LEU A 65 -26.78 -6.02 13.11
CA LEU A 65 -25.60 -6.20 12.27
C LEU A 65 -25.53 -5.14 11.16
N GLN A 66 -26.64 -4.90 10.46
CA GLN A 66 -26.72 -3.85 9.44
C GLN A 66 -26.48 -2.47 10.04
N ALA A 67 -27.05 -2.19 11.21
CA ALA A 67 -26.82 -0.94 11.94
C ALA A 67 -25.35 -0.78 12.32
N ARG A 68 -24.67 -1.84 12.78
CA ARG A 68 -23.24 -1.83 13.12
C ARG A 68 -22.34 -1.67 11.91
N ILE A 69 -22.64 -2.30 10.78
CA ILE A 69 -21.90 -2.12 9.53
C ILE A 69 -22.09 -0.69 9.02
N ASN A 70 -23.33 -0.18 9.03
CA ASN A 70 -23.61 1.21 8.64
C ASN A 70 -22.90 2.20 9.56
N LEU A 71 -22.89 1.95 10.87
CA LEU A 71 -22.18 2.75 11.86
C LEU A 71 -20.66 2.66 11.66
N SER A 72 -20.11 1.48 11.41
CA SER A 72 -18.69 1.28 11.12
C SER A 72 -18.27 2.03 9.86
N ASN A 73 -19.03 1.90 8.77
CA ASN A 73 -18.81 2.63 7.53
C ASN A 73 -18.96 4.14 7.71
N TRP A 74 -19.91 4.59 8.52
CA TRP A 74 -20.08 6.01 8.86
C TRP A 74 -18.90 6.52 9.69
N LEU A 75 -18.46 5.80 10.72
CA LEU A 75 -17.31 6.14 11.56
C LEU A 75 -16.02 6.18 10.74
N TRP A 76 -15.83 5.21 9.84
CA TRP A 76 -14.69 5.17 8.93
C TRP A 76 -14.70 6.38 7.99
N ARG A 77 -15.84 6.70 7.37
CA ARG A 77 -16.00 7.90 6.53
C ARG A 77 -15.77 9.19 7.32
N ALA A 78 -16.30 9.29 8.53
CA ALA A 78 -16.14 10.46 9.39
C ALA A 78 -14.68 10.67 9.79
N ARG A 79 -13.96 9.62 10.19
CA ARG A 79 -12.53 9.67 10.56
C ARG A 79 -11.63 10.13 9.40
N HIS A 80 -11.94 9.71 8.18
CA HIS A 80 -11.16 10.05 6.99
C HIS A 80 -11.68 11.28 6.23
N SER A 81 -12.79 11.87 6.67
CA SER A 81 -13.36 13.06 6.04
C SER A 81 -12.50 14.29 6.30
N LYS A 82 -12.13 14.98 5.21
CA LYS A 82 -11.34 16.22 5.28
C LYS A 82 -12.08 17.32 6.02
N HIS A 83 -13.41 17.36 5.91
CA HIS A 83 -14.27 18.34 6.56
C HIS A 83 -14.33 18.10 8.08
N VAL A 84 -14.52 16.84 8.50
CA VAL A 84 -14.56 16.47 9.92
C VAL A 84 -13.21 16.73 10.57
N GLN A 85 -12.11 16.35 9.92
CA GLN A 85 -10.76 16.65 10.42
C GLN A 85 -10.55 18.14 10.65
N HIS A 86 -10.94 19.00 9.71
CA HIS A 86 -10.79 20.45 9.86
C HIS A 86 -11.74 21.01 10.93
N ALA A 87 -12.98 20.53 11.01
CA ALA A 87 -13.92 20.91 12.06
C ALA A 87 -13.38 20.59 13.45
N ILE A 88 -12.77 19.41 13.64
CA ILE A 88 -12.12 19.01 14.89
C ILE A 88 -10.96 19.95 15.23
N LYS A 89 -10.10 20.32 14.27
CA LYS A 89 -9.02 21.29 14.50
C LYS A 89 -9.57 22.63 15.00
N ASN A 90 -10.61 23.15 14.32
CA ASN A 90 -11.21 24.41 14.67
C ASN A 90 -11.85 24.36 16.07
N ALA A 91 -12.62 23.31 16.36
CA ALA A 91 -13.25 23.11 17.66
C ALA A 91 -12.22 23.01 18.80
N LEU A 92 -11.15 22.23 18.62
CA LEU A 92 -10.10 22.08 19.63
C LEU A 92 -9.33 23.37 19.88
N GLY A 93 -9.01 24.13 18.84
CA GLY A 93 -8.31 25.40 19.01
C GLY A 93 -9.18 26.48 19.66
N ILE A 94 -10.47 26.56 19.32
CA ILE A 94 -11.44 27.41 20.03
C ILE A 94 -11.53 26.99 21.50
N ALA A 95 -11.70 25.69 21.78
CA ALA A 95 -11.80 25.17 23.13
C ALA A 95 -10.56 25.55 23.96
N LEU A 96 -9.36 25.40 23.40
CA LEU A 96 -8.10 25.72 24.06
C LEU A 96 -7.98 27.22 24.38
N LEU A 97 -8.34 28.09 23.45
CA LEU A 97 -8.32 29.54 23.66
C LEU A 97 -9.44 30.04 24.58
N LEU A 98 -10.52 29.25 24.74
CA LEU A 98 -11.64 29.55 25.62
C LEU A 98 -11.40 29.16 27.08
N ILE A 99 -10.43 28.28 27.38
CA ILE A 99 -10.13 27.82 28.75
C ILE A 99 -10.02 28.99 29.75
N PRO A 100 -9.25 30.07 29.50
CA PRO A 100 -9.15 31.18 30.44
C PRO A 100 -10.48 31.90 30.71
N ALA A 101 -11.43 31.86 29.77
CA ALA A 101 -12.72 32.55 29.88
C ALA A 101 -13.68 31.89 30.87
N VAL A 102 -13.55 30.57 31.08
CA VAL A 102 -14.45 29.75 31.91
C VAL A 102 -13.87 29.42 33.30
N LEU A 103 -12.64 29.86 33.59
CA LEU A 103 -12.04 29.70 34.91
C LEU A 103 -12.77 30.57 35.97
N PRO A 104 -12.72 30.19 37.27
CA PRO A 104 -13.30 30.99 38.34
C PRO A 104 -12.79 32.43 38.36
N ALA A 105 -13.64 33.39 38.74
CA ALA A 105 -13.31 34.83 38.74
C ALA A 105 -12.09 35.20 39.60
N SER A 106 -11.73 34.38 40.58
CA SER A 106 -10.54 34.53 41.41
C SER A 106 -9.23 34.19 40.68
N SER A 107 -9.29 33.39 39.61
CA SER A 107 -8.13 32.90 38.88
C SER A 107 -7.41 34.00 38.08
N SER A 108 -6.09 33.89 37.95
CA SER A 108 -5.27 34.79 37.14
C SER A 108 -5.64 34.74 35.65
N GLY A 109 -6.01 33.56 35.14
CA GLY A 109 -6.42 33.35 33.74
C GLY A 109 -7.70 34.10 33.37
N LYS A 110 -8.73 34.06 34.24
CA LYS A 110 -9.99 34.78 34.02
C LYS A 110 -9.79 36.30 34.05
N LYS A 111 -9.03 36.79 35.03
CA LYS A 111 -8.66 38.22 35.10
C LYS A 111 -7.92 38.69 33.86
N TYR A 112 -6.94 37.91 33.37
CA TYR A 112 -6.22 38.20 32.14
C TYR A 112 -7.15 38.24 30.91
N TYR A 113 -8.08 37.28 30.80
CA TYR A 113 -9.01 37.20 29.68
C TYR A 113 -9.95 38.41 29.63
N ASP A 114 -10.50 38.80 30.78
CA ASP A 114 -11.43 39.93 30.87
C ASP A 114 -10.70 41.27 30.71
N SER A 115 -9.49 41.43 31.26
CA SER A 115 -8.71 42.67 31.16
C SER A 115 -8.13 42.90 29.76
N ASN A 116 -7.81 41.83 29.02
CA ASN A 116 -7.16 41.92 27.71
C ASN A 116 -8.08 41.57 26.53
N TYR A 117 -9.39 41.46 26.75
CA TYR A 117 -10.37 41.11 25.72
C TYR A 117 -9.94 39.87 24.91
N GLY A 118 -9.71 38.75 25.59
CA GLY A 118 -9.18 37.51 24.99
C GLY A 118 -10.02 36.93 23.84
N VAL A 119 -11.28 37.37 23.69
CA VAL A 119 -12.16 37.02 22.57
C VAL A 119 -11.54 37.33 21.19
N TRP A 120 -10.69 38.36 21.08
CA TRP A 120 -10.05 38.71 19.82
C TRP A 120 -8.99 37.71 19.37
N ALA A 121 -8.38 36.99 20.31
CA ALA A 121 -7.50 35.87 19.97
C ALA A 121 -8.31 34.73 19.34
N ILE A 122 -9.52 34.45 19.85
CA ILE A 122 -10.43 33.43 19.30
C ILE A 122 -10.92 33.83 17.90
N ILE A 123 -11.37 35.07 17.71
CA ILE A 123 -11.80 35.58 16.40
C ILE A 123 -10.66 35.48 15.39
N SER A 124 -9.45 35.83 15.81
CA SER A 124 -8.27 35.77 14.93
C SER A 124 -7.87 34.34 14.61
N PHE A 125 -7.97 33.41 15.57
CA PHE A 125 -7.76 32.00 15.33
C PHE A 125 -8.70 31.45 14.26
N VAL A 126 -10.02 31.67 14.40
CA VAL A 126 -11.02 31.17 13.44
C VAL A 126 -10.83 31.79 12.06
N TYR A 127 -10.45 33.08 11.99
CA TYR A 127 -10.20 33.77 10.73
C TYR A 127 -8.94 33.27 10.02
N VAL A 128 -7.92 32.87 10.77
CA VAL A 128 -6.59 32.51 10.22
C VAL A 128 -6.47 31.01 9.96
N LEU A 129 -7.20 30.16 10.69
CA LEU A 129 -7.14 28.72 10.53
C LEU A 129 -7.73 28.29 9.19
N GLU A 130 -6.86 27.90 8.28
CA GLU A 130 -7.23 27.44 6.95
C GLU A 130 -7.02 25.93 6.76
N PRO A 131 -7.64 25.30 5.74
CA PRO A 131 -7.53 23.86 5.49
C PRO A 131 -6.11 23.36 5.22
N ASN A 132 -5.18 24.24 4.83
CA ASN A 132 -3.77 23.93 4.61
C ASN A 132 -2.83 24.93 5.28
N THR A 133 -1.59 24.49 5.49
CA THR A 133 -0.55 25.22 6.22
C THR A 133 -0.17 26.53 5.55
N ALA A 134 -0.04 26.55 4.22
CA ALA A 134 0.37 27.73 3.47
C ALA A 134 -0.66 28.87 3.50
N LEU A 135 -1.94 28.53 3.35
CA LEU A 135 -3.03 29.50 3.46
C LEU A 135 -3.10 30.08 4.87
N THR A 136 -2.90 29.25 5.90
CA THR A 136 -2.88 29.70 7.30
C THR A 136 -1.75 30.72 7.52
N TRP A 137 -0.55 30.46 6.99
CA TRP A 137 0.56 31.41 7.03
C TRP A 137 0.24 32.70 6.28
N ARG A 138 -0.26 32.61 5.04
CA ARG A 138 -0.57 33.78 4.21
C ARG A 138 -1.64 34.66 4.85
N ILE A 139 -2.75 34.06 5.30
CA ILE A 139 -3.83 34.79 5.96
C ILE A 139 -3.36 35.34 7.30
N GLY A 140 -2.53 34.62 8.05
CA GLY A 140 -1.90 35.11 9.27
C GLY A 140 -1.06 36.37 9.03
N ILE A 141 -0.24 36.38 7.97
CA ILE A 141 0.57 37.56 7.58
C ILE A 141 -0.34 38.72 7.15
N TRP A 142 -1.35 38.47 6.32
CA TRP A 142 -2.31 39.51 5.92
C TRP A 142 -3.06 40.07 7.13
N ARG A 143 -3.42 39.22 8.09
CA ARG A 143 -4.06 39.61 9.34
C ARG A 143 -3.16 40.50 10.17
N LEU A 144 -1.89 40.12 10.34
CA LEU A 144 -0.93 40.91 11.12
C LEU A 144 -0.65 42.28 10.48
N CYS A 145 -0.37 42.31 9.17
CA CYS A 145 -0.08 43.54 8.43
C CYS A 145 -1.30 44.45 8.35
N GLY A 146 -2.48 43.91 8.03
CA GLY A 146 -3.73 44.68 7.93
C GLY A 146 -4.14 45.29 9.26
N THR A 147 -4.01 44.54 10.36
CA THR A 147 -4.27 45.08 11.70
C THR A 147 -3.28 46.18 12.06
N GLY A 148 -1.99 46.00 11.79
CA GLY A 148 -0.99 47.04 12.02
C GLY A 148 -1.27 48.33 11.26
N LEU A 149 -1.58 48.21 9.97
CA LEU A 149 -1.91 49.35 9.10
C LEU A 149 -3.20 50.05 9.55
N GLY A 150 -4.26 49.29 9.86
CA GLY A 150 -5.52 49.83 10.34
C GLY A 150 -5.39 50.52 11.71
N ALA A 151 -4.61 49.94 12.63
CA ALA A 151 -4.35 50.53 13.94
C ALA A 151 -3.52 51.83 13.84
N LEU A 152 -2.52 51.85 12.95
CA LEU A 152 -1.72 53.05 12.67
C LEU A 152 -2.59 54.16 12.09
N TYR A 153 -3.44 53.84 11.11
CA TYR A 153 -4.34 54.80 10.48
C TYR A 153 -5.41 55.33 11.45
N ALA A 154 -5.96 54.46 12.31
CA ALA A 154 -6.85 54.88 13.38
C ALA A 154 -6.14 55.87 14.32
N TYR A 155 -4.90 55.58 14.72
CA TYR A 155 -4.11 56.47 15.58
C TYR A 155 -3.86 57.84 14.94
N THR A 156 -3.49 57.90 13.66
CA THR A 156 -3.31 59.18 12.95
C THR A 156 -4.61 59.94 12.82
N THR A 157 -5.73 59.26 12.56
CA THR A 157 -7.06 59.88 12.45
C THR A 157 -7.48 60.51 13.78
N TRP A 158 -7.26 59.82 14.90
CA TRP A 158 -7.51 60.37 16.23
C TRP A 158 -6.63 61.59 16.53
N ARG A 159 -5.36 61.58 16.12
CA ARG A 159 -4.46 62.72 16.32
C ARG A 159 -4.85 63.95 15.50
N ILE A 160 -5.45 63.77 14.33
CA ILE A 160 -5.86 64.86 13.44
C ILE A 160 -7.27 65.38 13.79
N ALA A 161 -8.26 64.49 13.91
CA ALA A 161 -9.66 64.89 14.10
C ALA A 161 -10.09 64.95 15.58
N GLY A 162 -9.39 64.26 16.48
CA GLY A 162 -9.74 64.19 17.90
C GLY A 162 -11.20 63.76 18.10
N THR A 163 -11.98 64.61 18.78
CA THR A 163 -13.41 64.39 19.03
C THR A 163 -14.32 65.04 17.99
N ASN A 164 -13.79 65.60 16.89
CA ASN A 164 -14.61 66.21 15.84
C ASN A 164 -15.32 65.14 15.00
N PRO A 165 -16.66 65.04 15.04
CA PRO A 165 -17.41 64.00 14.32
C PRO A 165 -17.22 64.07 12.80
N TYR A 166 -17.22 65.28 12.22
CA TYR A 166 -17.12 65.46 10.77
C TYR A 166 -15.73 65.11 10.24
N GLY A 167 -14.67 65.46 11.00
CA GLY A 167 -13.29 65.12 10.68
C GLY A 167 -13.04 63.61 10.73
N VAL A 168 -13.61 62.93 11.73
CA VAL A 168 -13.55 61.46 11.85
C VAL A 168 -14.24 60.78 10.67
N VAL A 169 -15.47 61.20 10.33
CA VAL A 169 -16.22 60.62 9.21
C VAL A 169 -15.48 60.83 7.88
N ALA A 170 -14.96 62.03 7.61
CA ALA A 170 -14.24 62.34 6.38
C ALA A 170 -12.97 61.49 6.23
N LEU A 171 -12.13 61.41 7.27
CA LEU A 171 -10.88 60.66 7.22
C LEU A 171 -11.09 59.13 7.16
N VAL A 172 -12.11 58.61 7.85
CA VAL A 172 -12.48 57.19 7.74
C VAL A 172 -13.00 56.88 6.34
N THR A 173 -13.84 57.75 5.75
CA THR A 173 -14.35 57.56 4.38
C THR A 173 -13.22 57.52 3.35
N VAL A 174 -12.24 58.43 3.47
CA VAL A 174 -11.04 58.42 2.60
C VAL A 174 -10.25 57.11 2.76
N ALA A 175 -10.11 56.62 3.99
CA ALA A 175 -9.46 55.34 4.27
C ALA A 175 -10.19 54.19 3.60
N GLU A 176 -11.52 54.10 3.75
CA GLU A 176 -12.33 53.01 3.20
C GLU A 176 -12.30 52.98 1.67
N ILE A 177 -12.24 54.13 1.00
CA ILE A 177 -12.06 54.19 -0.46
C ILE A 177 -10.72 53.55 -0.86
N PHE A 178 -9.63 53.94 -0.19
CA PHE A 178 -8.30 53.39 -0.45
C PHE A 178 -8.21 51.89 -0.12
N LEU A 179 -8.76 51.48 1.03
CA LEU A 179 -8.75 50.09 1.46
C LEU A 179 -9.60 49.20 0.55
N THR A 180 -10.76 49.70 0.07
CA THR A 180 -11.59 48.99 -0.91
C THR A 180 -10.86 48.83 -2.25
N TRP A 181 -10.10 49.84 -2.68
CA TRP A 181 -9.20 49.69 -3.82
C TRP A 181 -8.14 48.61 -3.58
N LEU A 182 -7.52 48.58 -2.39
CA LEU A 182 -6.55 47.56 -1.99
C LEU A 182 -7.16 46.14 -1.96
N VAL A 183 -8.45 45.99 -1.64
CA VAL A 183 -9.18 44.71 -1.71
C VAL A 183 -9.24 44.15 -3.14
N ARG A 184 -9.13 44.99 -4.17
CA ARG A 184 -9.09 44.55 -5.57
C ARG A 184 -7.66 44.35 -6.12
N SER A 185 -6.65 44.54 -5.28
CA SER A 185 -5.23 44.40 -5.65
C SER A 185 -4.69 42.97 -5.39
N SER A 186 -3.38 42.78 -5.51
CA SER A 186 -2.69 41.50 -5.24
C SER A 186 -2.71 41.08 -3.76
N THR A 187 -3.03 41.97 -2.83
CA THR A 187 -3.07 41.70 -1.38
C THR A 187 -4.45 42.00 -0.76
N PRO A 188 -5.51 41.32 -1.19
CA PRO A 188 -6.88 41.64 -0.79
C PRO A 188 -7.11 41.53 0.72
N GLY A 189 -6.45 40.56 1.38
CA GLY A 189 -6.64 40.31 2.81
C GLY A 189 -6.16 41.46 3.71
N VAL A 190 -5.11 42.20 3.31
CA VAL A 190 -4.60 43.34 4.09
C VAL A 190 -5.64 44.46 4.12
N GLY A 191 -6.29 44.75 2.99
CA GLY A 191 -7.32 45.79 2.87
C GLY A 191 -8.56 45.47 3.71
N VAL A 192 -9.08 44.24 3.61
CA VAL A 192 -10.24 43.79 4.40
C VAL A 192 -9.95 43.89 5.90
N VAL A 193 -8.79 43.41 6.34
CA VAL A 193 -8.44 43.41 7.76
C VAL A 193 -8.22 44.83 8.29
N ALA A 194 -7.57 45.71 7.52
CA ALA A 194 -7.37 47.10 7.92
C ALA A 194 -8.71 47.84 8.07
N SER A 195 -9.64 47.64 7.14
CA SER A 195 -10.99 48.24 7.17
C SER A 195 -11.76 47.82 8.42
N VAL A 196 -11.73 46.52 8.76
CA VAL A 196 -12.39 46.01 9.99
C VAL A 196 -11.68 46.48 11.27
N THR A 197 -10.38 46.81 11.22
CA THR A 197 -9.60 47.20 12.40
C THR A 197 -9.79 48.67 12.78
N ILE A 198 -10.03 49.57 11.81
CA ILE A 198 -10.15 51.01 12.06
C ILE A 198 -11.30 51.34 13.04
N PRO A 199 -12.55 50.88 12.84
CA PRO A 199 -13.68 51.26 13.70
C PRO A 199 -13.50 50.85 15.17
N PRO A 200 -13.11 49.60 15.52
CA PRO A 200 -12.94 49.22 16.93
C PRO A 200 -11.80 49.95 17.64
N VAL A 201 -10.73 50.34 16.94
CA VAL A 201 -9.60 51.06 17.56
C VAL A 201 -9.91 52.55 17.70
N LEU A 202 -10.63 53.13 16.74
CA LEU A 202 -10.95 54.56 16.71
C LEU A 202 -12.18 54.91 17.58
N PHE A 203 -13.25 54.12 17.54
CA PHE A 203 -14.51 54.49 18.18
C PHE A 203 -14.53 54.25 19.70
N ILE A 204 -13.74 53.31 20.23
CA ILE A 204 -13.64 53.08 21.68
C ILE A 204 -13.21 54.37 22.43
N PRO A 205 -12.09 55.02 22.07
CA PRO A 205 -11.70 56.28 22.72
C PRO A 205 -12.62 57.45 22.35
N TYR A 206 -13.16 57.49 21.12
CA TYR A 206 -14.12 58.54 20.70
C TYR A 206 -15.42 58.53 21.51
N LEU A 207 -15.98 57.34 21.77
CA LEU A 207 -17.19 57.14 22.58
C LEU A 207 -16.90 57.15 24.10
N LYS A 208 -15.63 57.34 24.51
CA LYS A 208 -15.18 57.30 25.91
C LYS A 208 -15.53 55.99 26.63
N ILE A 209 -15.52 54.88 25.90
CA ILE A 209 -15.81 53.55 26.46
C ILE A 209 -14.51 53.00 27.05
N GLY A 210 -14.32 53.20 28.36
CA GLY A 210 -13.12 52.77 29.10
C GLY A 210 -12.00 53.82 29.15
N HIS A 211 -11.16 53.75 30.19
CA HIS A 211 -10.07 54.72 30.47
C HIS A 211 -8.72 54.37 29.83
N THR A 212 -8.71 53.65 28.71
CA THR A 212 -7.46 53.15 28.10
C THR A 212 -6.89 54.12 27.07
N SER A 213 -5.57 54.35 27.10
CA SER A 213 -4.88 55.13 26.07
C SER A 213 -4.91 54.39 24.72
N MET A 214 -5.00 55.13 23.62
CA MET A 214 -5.15 54.56 22.28
C MET A 214 -3.96 53.67 21.87
N LEU A 215 -2.73 54.06 22.25
CA LEU A 215 -1.53 53.26 22.00
C LEU A 215 -1.57 51.93 22.77
N HIS A 216 -2.07 51.96 24.01
CA HIS A 216 -2.25 50.75 24.80
C HIS A 216 -3.32 49.83 24.18
N LEU A 217 -4.45 50.40 23.73
CA LEU A 217 -5.51 49.65 23.05
C LEU A 217 -5.03 49.03 21.74
N ALA A 218 -4.27 49.78 20.92
CA ALA A 218 -3.69 49.29 19.68
C ALA A 218 -2.69 48.16 19.93
N GLY A 219 -1.76 48.32 20.88
CA GLY A 219 -0.79 47.29 21.24
C GLY A 219 -1.45 46.02 21.77
N LEU A 220 -2.49 46.16 22.60
CA LEU A 220 -3.26 45.05 23.15
C LEU A 220 -4.01 44.28 22.05
N ARG A 221 -4.61 44.98 21.08
CA ARG A 221 -5.24 44.34 19.91
C ARG A 221 -4.23 43.58 19.05
N THR A 222 -3.08 44.17 18.76
CA THR A 222 -1.99 43.51 18.01
C THR A 222 -1.51 42.26 18.74
N LEU A 223 -1.34 42.32 20.07
CA LEU A 223 -0.95 41.18 20.88
C LEU A 223 -1.97 40.04 20.83
N GLN A 224 -3.27 40.31 21.04
CA GLN A 224 -4.32 39.28 21.00
C GLN A 224 -4.43 38.63 19.61
N ILE A 225 -4.29 39.42 18.55
CA ILE A 225 -4.32 38.93 17.17
C ILE A 225 -3.10 38.03 16.90
N ALA A 226 -1.90 38.41 17.38
CA ALA A 226 -0.72 37.58 17.29
C ALA A 226 -0.87 36.24 18.03
N ILE A 227 -1.46 36.25 19.24
CA ILE A 227 -1.76 35.01 19.99
C ILE A 227 -2.67 34.09 19.18
N GLY A 228 -3.75 34.63 18.58
CA GLY A 228 -4.66 33.85 17.73
C GLY A 228 -3.97 33.27 16.48
N ILE A 229 -3.10 34.04 15.82
CA ILE A 229 -2.31 33.58 14.66
C ILE A 229 -1.37 32.44 15.06
N ILE A 230 -0.63 32.60 16.17
CA ILE A 230 0.31 31.58 16.66
C ILE A 230 -0.45 30.29 17.00
N ALA A 231 -1.60 30.39 17.67
CA ALA A 231 -2.44 29.24 17.97
C ALA A 231 -2.94 28.54 16.70
N ALA A 232 -3.36 29.30 15.68
CA ALA A 232 -3.82 28.74 14.40
C ALA A 232 -2.70 27.98 13.67
N ILE A 233 -1.50 28.55 13.64
CA ILE A 233 -0.31 27.91 13.05
C ILE A 233 0.03 26.62 13.82
N LEU A 234 0.09 26.68 15.15
CA LEU A 234 0.43 25.53 15.99
C LEU A 234 -0.58 24.38 15.83
N ILE A 235 -1.87 24.68 15.94
CA ILE A 235 -2.93 23.67 15.76
C ILE A 235 -2.88 23.06 14.36
N ASN A 236 -2.64 23.85 13.32
CA ASN A 236 -2.62 23.33 11.95
C ASN A 236 -1.40 22.44 11.66
N HIS A 237 -0.26 22.67 12.33
CA HIS A 237 0.94 21.82 12.23
C HIS A 237 0.87 20.58 13.11
N VAL A 238 0.24 20.64 14.29
CA VAL A 238 0.17 19.51 15.23
C VAL A 238 -0.96 18.55 14.87
N LEU A 239 -2.16 19.06 14.57
CA LEU A 239 -3.34 18.23 14.32
C LEU A 239 -3.54 18.08 12.81
N PHE A 240 -3.47 16.86 12.29
CA PHE A 240 -3.67 16.49 10.87
C PHE A 240 -3.01 17.45 9.84
N PRO A 241 -1.67 17.67 9.88
CA PRO A 241 -1.01 18.64 9.02
C PRO A 241 -1.23 18.33 7.53
N LYS A 242 -1.71 19.33 6.78
CA LYS A 242 -1.96 19.23 5.34
C LYS A 242 -1.05 20.20 4.59
N HIS A 243 0.06 19.65 4.09
CA HIS A 243 1.02 20.40 3.30
C HIS A 243 0.61 20.47 1.82
N PRO A 244 0.58 21.66 1.19
CA PRO A 244 0.22 21.81 -0.22
C PRO A 244 1.08 20.97 -1.16
N ARG A 245 2.37 20.78 -0.85
CA ARG A 245 3.26 19.90 -1.65
C ARG A 245 2.75 18.46 -1.72
N VAL A 246 2.34 17.90 -0.58
CA VAL A 246 1.83 16.51 -0.52
C VAL A 246 0.51 16.39 -1.25
N MET A 247 -0.36 17.40 -1.08
CA MET A 247 -1.63 17.48 -1.79
C MET A 247 -1.42 17.58 -3.30
N PHE A 248 -0.47 18.41 -3.73
CA PHE A 248 -0.10 18.59 -5.13
C PHE A 248 0.42 17.29 -5.76
N LEU A 249 1.37 16.62 -5.10
CA LEU A 249 1.96 15.37 -5.62
C LEU A 249 0.91 14.26 -5.74
N SER A 250 0.03 14.12 -4.75
CA SER A 250 -1.07 13.14 -4.80
C SER A 250 -2.13 13.51 -5.83
N GLY A 251 -2.43 14.80 -6.00
CA GLY A 251 -3.39 15.30 -6.96
C GLY A 251 -2.89 15.17 -8.40
N MET A 252 -1.62 15.49 -8.64
CA MET A 252 -0.94 15.27 -9.93
C MET A 252 -0.96 13.79 -10.32
N ALA A 253 -0.66 12.88 -9.39
CA ALA A 253 -0.79 11.44 -9.65
C ALA A 253 -2.22 11.08 -10.08
N LYS A 254 -3.25 11.65 -9.43
CA LYS A 254 -4.64 11.40 -9.81
C LYS A 254 -5.00 11.95 -11.19
N VAL A 255 -4.49 13.14 -11.55
CA VAL A 255 -4.64 13.69 -12.92
C VAL A 255 -4.04 12.73 -13.95
N LEU A 256 -2.84 12.20 -13.70
CA LEU A 256 -2.18 11.26 -14.62
C LEU A 256 -2.91 9.91 -14.70
N GLU A 257 -3.42 9.39 -13.58
CA GLU A 257 -4.22 8.17 -13.51
C GLU A 257 -5.50 8.30 -14.35
N ASP A 258 -6.29 9.34 -14.11
CA ASP A 258 -7.57 9.57 -14.80
C ASP A 258 -7.34 9.88 -16.29
N THR A 259 -6.25 10.59 -16.64
CA THR A 259 -5.84 10.82 -18.04
C THR A 259 -5.48 9.50 -18.74
N ARG A 260 -4.72 8.63 -18.07
CA ARG A 260 -4.34 7.30 -18.57
C ARG A 260 -5.56 6.41 -18.76
N GLU A 261 -6.50 6.44 -17.82
CA GLU A 261 -7.74 5.67 -17.88
C GLU A 261 -8.61 6.13 -19.07
N LEU A 262 -8.78 7.44 -19.25
CA LEU A 262 -9.50 8.00 -20.41
C LEU A 262 -8.83 7.59 -21.73
N TYR A 263 -7.51 7.73 -21.84
CA TYR A 263 -6.75 7.35 -23.03
C TYR A 263 -6.83 5.84 -23.34
N SER A 264 -6.70 4.99 -22.32
CA SER A 264 -6.80 3.53 -22.45
C SER A 264 -8.22 3.12 -22.85
N GLY A 265 -9.24 3.78 -22.30
CA GLY A 265 -10.64 3.58 -22.65
C GLY A 265 -10.95 3.93 -24.11
N LEU A 266 -10.40 5.05 -24.60
CA LEU A 266 -10.50 5.44 -26.01
C LEU A 266 -9.79 4.43 -26.92
N SER A 267 -8.59 4.01 -26.55
CA SER A 267 -7.81 3.04 -27.33
C SER A 267 -8.48 1.66 -27.38
N ARG A 268 -9.08 1.19 -26.27
CA ARG A 268 -9.80 -0.09 -26.24
C ARG A 268 -11.01 -0.10 -27.18
N ARG A 269 -11.76 1.01 -27.28
CA ARG A 269 -12.89 1.12 -28.22
C ARG A 269 -12.42 1.00 -29.67
N THR A 270 -11.34 1.71 -30.00
CA THR A 270 -10.73 1.65 -31.34
C THR A 270 -10.20 0.25 -31.69
N LEU A 271 -9.72 -0.53 -30.71
CA LEU A 271 -9.12 -1.86 -30.94
C LEU A 271 -10.13 -3.03 -30.92
N ASN A 272 -11.25 -2.93 -30.20
CA ASN A 272 -12.19 -4.05 -29.95
C ASN A 272 -13.39 -4.12 -30.90
N ASP A 273 -13.66 -3.10 -31.71
CA ASP A 273 -14.87 -3.05 -32.54
C ASP A 273 -14.71 -3.87 -33.83
N ARG A 274 -14.57 -5.20 -33.69
CA ARG A 274 -14.28 -6.13 -34.79
C ARG A 274 -15.53 -6.60 -35.56
N HIS A 275 -16.75 -6.19 -35.24
CA HIS A 275 -17.97 -6.77 -35.85
C HIS A 275 -19.07 -5.72 -36.10
N PRO A 276 -19.31 -5.29 -37.37
CA PRO A 276 -20.45 -4.42 -37.71
C PRO A 276 -21.83 -5.10 -37.67
N ARG A 277 -21.98 -6.31 -37.11
CA ARG A 277 -23.24 -7.06 -37.14
C ARG A 277 -23.42 -7.93 -35.89
N SER A 278 -23.90 -7.33 -34.81
CA SER A 278 -24.76 -8.04 -33.86
C SER A 278 -25.82 -7.07 -33.34
N ARG A 279 -27.06 -7.59 -33.24
CA ARG A 279 -28.32 -6.87 -33.05
C ARG A 279 -28.33 -5.85 -31.89
N PRO A 280 -29.18 -4.81 -31.99
CA PRO A 280 -29.35 -3.78 -30.96
C PRO A 280 -30.25 -4.29 -29.83
N ASP A 281 -29.81 -5.27 -29.06
CA ASP A 281 -30.55 -5.74 -27.87
C ASP A 281 -29.77 -5.40 -26.59
N SER A 282 -29.68 -4.11 -26.30
CA SER A 282 -29.69 -3.63 -24.90
C SER A 282 -30.20 -2.19 -24.84
N VAL A 283 -31.31 -2.02 -24.12
CA VAL A 283 -32.10 -0.79 -23.94
C VAL A 283 -31.40 0.21 -23.00
N ARG A 284 -30.06 0.33 -23.07
CA ARG A 284 -29.28 1.43 -22.45
C ARG A 284 -28.26 1.92 -23.47
N GLY A 285 -28.72 2.83 -24.33
CA GLY A 285 -28.08 3.19 -25.59
C GLY A 285 -26.73 3.92 -25.50
N PRO A 286 -26.16 4.25 -26.68
CA PRO A 286 -24.88 4.97 -26.84
C PRO A 286 -24.78 6.27 -26.02
N ALA A 287 -25.91 6.95 -25.80
CA ALA A 287 -26.00 8.20 -25.04
C ALA A 287 -25.50 8.10 -23.58
N HIS A 288 -25.72 6.96 -22.91
CA HIS A 288 -25.30 6.78 -21.51
C HIS A 288 -23.78 6.59 -21.37
N LYS A 289 -23.12 6.02 -22.38
CA LYS A 289 -21.65 5.79 -22.39
C LYS A 289 -20.88 7.05 -22.80
N HIS A 290 -21.44 7.90 -23.68
CA HIS A 290 -20.87 9.22 -24.00
C HIS A 290 -20.92 10.18 -22.80
N SER A 291 -21.98 10.10 -21.98
CA SER A 291 -22.11 10.90 -20.75
C SER A 291 -20.98 10.64 -19.75
N ASN A 292 -20.55 9.39 -19.57
CA ASN A 292 -19.51 9.05 -18.59
C ASN A 292 -18.11 9.55 -18.99
N THR A 293 -17.75 9.52 -20.28
CA THR A 293 -16.47 10.07 -20.75
C THR A 293 -16.44 11.59 -20.68
N ALA A 294 -17.55 12.26 -20.99
CA ALA A 294 -17.65 13.72 -20.86
C ALA A 294 -17.58 14.17 -19.39
N LYS A 295 -18.20 13.42 -18.47
CA LYS A 295 -18.07 13.64 -17.02
C LYS A 295 -16.63 13.50 -16.53
N LEU A 296 -15.90 12.50 -17.02
CA LEU A 296 -14.49 12.30 -16.66
C LEU A 296 -13.60 13.44 -17.21
N GLU A 297 -13.86 13.93 -18.43
CA GLU A 297 -13.18 15.10 -19.02
C GLU A 297 -13.38 16.37 -18.17
N LEU A 298 -14.62 16.65 -17.75
CA LEU A 298 -14.94 17.79 -16.90
C LEU A 298 -14.21 17.69 -15.55
N ARG A 299 -14.26 16.51 -14.93
CA ARG A 299 -13.55 16.21 -13.67
C ARG A 299 -12.04 16.43 -13.81
N LEU A 300 -11.42 15.98 -14.92
CA LEU A 300 -10.00 16.18 -15.19
C LEU A 300 -9.61 17.66 -15.27
N ARG A 301 -10.41 18.49 -15.96
CA ARG A 301 -10.18 19.94 -16.01
C ARG A 301 -10.27 20.60 -14.63
N GLU A 302 -11.24 20.20 -13.83
CA GLU A 302 -11.37 20.66 -12.44
C GLU A 302 -10.18 20.26 -11.57
N LEU A 303 -9.68 19.03 -11.74
CA LEU A 303 -8.49 18.54 -11.02
C LEU A 303 -7.25 19.36 -11.40
N VAL A 304 -6.99 19.58 -12.69
CA VAL A 304 -5.82 20.38 -13.12
C VAL A 304 -5.91 21.82 -12.62
N ALA A 305 -7.10 22.44 -12.65
CA ALA A 305 -7.30 23.78 -12.10
C ALA A 305 -6.98 23.83 -10.60
N ARG A 306 -7.39 22.79 -9.85
CA ARG A 306 -7.07 22.64 -8.42
C ARG A 306 -5.56 22.49 -8.17
N GLU A 307 -4.86 21.72 -8.99
CA GLU A 307 -3.40 21.55 -8.85
C GLU A 307 -2.64 22.86 -9.11
N LYS A 308 -3.06 23.64 -10.10
CA LYS A 308 -2.53 25.00 -10.34
C LYS A 308 -2.73 25.92 -9.13
N MET A 309 -3.86 25.81 -8.45
CA MET A 309 -4.13 26.54 -7.21
C MET A 309 -3.20 26.11 -6.08
N TYR A 310 -2.97 24.81 -5.87
CA TYR A 310 -2.04 24.32 -4.85
C TYR A 310 -0.59 24.74 -5.11
N LEU A 311 -0.17 24.77 -6.38
CA LEU A 311 1.15 25.25 -6.77
C LEU A 311 1.34 26.73 -6.39
N SER A 312 0.36 27.59 -6.69
CA SER A 312 0.39 29.00 -6.28
C SER A 312 0.44 29.15 -4.76
N GLN A 313 -0.31 28.34 -4.02
CA GLN A 313 -0.28 28.37 -2.55
C GLN A 313 1.08 27.90 -1.99
N MET A 314 1.72 26.92 -2.63
CA MET A 314 3.00 26.35 -2.20
C MET A 314 4.17 27.34 -2.24
N GLU A 315 4.12 28.34 -3.13
CA GLU A 315 5.09 29.45 -3.22
C GLU A 315 5.06 30.36 -1.99
N HIS A 316 3.91 30.43 -1.30
CA HIS A 316 3.71 31.28 -0.13
C HIS A 316 3.97 30.56 1.20
N GLU A 317 4.37 29.28 1.18
CA GLU A 317 4.65 28.50 2.39
C GLU A 317 6.12 28.57 2.77
N LEU A 318 6.37 29.01 4.01
CA LEU A 318 7.71 29.03 4.59
C LEU A 318 8.28 27.61 4.65
N SER A 319 9.33 27.36 3.86
CA SER A 319 9.96 26.04 3.72
C SER A 319 11.46 26.16 3.94
N LEU A 320 12.02 25.30 4.79
CA LEU A 320 13.46 25.24 5.05
C LEU A 320 14.24 24.69 3.85
N MET A 321 13.58 23.90 3.01
CA MET A 321 14.14 23.35 1.77
C MET A 321 13.62 24.12 0.56
N PRO A 322 14.48 24.43 -0.43
CA PRO A 322 14.03 25.01 -1.69
C PRO A 322 13.07 24.04 -2.39
N LYS A 323 11.95 24.57 -2.89
CA LYS A 323 10.93 23.79 -3.59
C LYS A 323 11.09 24.04 -5.09
N PRO A 324 11.14 23.00 -5.95
CA PRO A 324 11.28 23.16 -7.39
C PRO A 324 9.94 23.55 -8.04
N THR A 325 9.41 24.73 -7.70
CA THR A 325 8.10 25.21 -8.16
C THR A 325 8.04 25.42 -9.67
N SER A 326 9.17 25.78 -10.31
CA SER A 326 9.30 25.87 -11.77
C SER A 326 9.06 24.52 -12.45
N ALA A 327 9.75 23.46 -12.01
CA ALA A 327 9.57 22.12 -12.55
C ALA A 327 8.16 21.55 -12.27
N TYR A 328 7.56 21.86 -11.11
CA TYR A 328 6.16 21.51 -10.84
C TYR A 328 5.17 22.27 -11.74
N ARG A 329 5.45 23.53 -12.08
CA ARG A 329 4.65 24.31 -13.03
C ARG A 329 4.72 23.69 -14.42
N GLU A 330 5.91 23.30 -14.85
CA GLU A 330 6.15 22.67 -16.13
C GLU A 330 5.45 21.30 -16.23
N ALA A 331 5.57 20.45 -15.21
CA ALA A 331 4.83 19.18 -15.13
C ALA A 331 3.30 19.41 -15.22
N THR A 332 2.79 20.45 -14.56
CA THR A 332 1.36 20.81 -14.60
C THR A 332 0.92 21.26 -15.99
N ASN A 333 1.78 21.98 -16.72
CA ASN A 333 1.51 22.41 -18.09
C ASN A 333 1.49 21.20 -19.05
N TYR A 334 2.40 20.24 -18.88
CA TYR A 334 2.36 18.99 -19.64
C TYR A 334 1.11 18.17 -19.32
N ALA A 335 0.71 18.06 -18.05
CA ALA A 335 -0.51 17.38 -17.66
C ALA A 335 -1.78 18.05 -18.24
N GLN A 336 -1.85 19.38 -18.21
CA GLN A 336 -2.93 20.14 -18.88
C GLN A 336 -2.98 19.84 -20.37
N ARG A 337 -1.82 19.91 -21.06
CA ARG A 337 -1.73 19.63 -22.49
C ARG A 337 -2.17 18.21 -22.80
N LEU A 338 -1.80 17.22 -22.00
CA LEU A 338 -2.26 15.83 -22.15
C LEU A 338 -3.78 15.70 -21.99
N VAL A 339 -4.38 16.37 -21.00
CA VAL A 339 -5.85 16.37 -20.82
C VAL A 339 -6.54 16.98 -22.04
N ASP A 340 -6.04 18.09 -22.56
CA ASP A 340 -6.61 18.76 -23.73
C ASP A 340 -6.46 17.93 -25.02
N LEU A 341 -5.30 17.28 -25.20
CA LEU A 341 -5.03 16.39 -26.34
C LEU A 341 -5.88 15.12 -26.29
N VAL A 342 -6.08 14.50 -25.12
CA VAL A 342 -6.95 13.33 -24.97
C VAL A 342 -8.42 13.70 -25.22
N ALA A 343 -8.85 14.90 -24.79
CA ALA A 343 -10.17 15.43 -25.11
C ALA A 343 -10.35 15.69 -26.62
N GLY A 344 -9.32 16.23 -27.28
CA GLY A 344 -9.29 16.40 -28.74
C GLY A 344 -9.34 15.06 -29.48
N LEU A 345 -8.52 14.10 -29.05
CA LEU A 345 -8.48 12.74 -29.61
C LEU A 345 -9.82 12.03 -29.49
N ARG A 346 -10.56 12.24 -28.39
CA ARG A 346 -11.92 11.72 -28.23
C ARG A 346 -12.84 12.23 -29.33
N ARG A 347 -12.85 13.55 -29.58
CA ARG A 347 -13.70 14.16 -30.62
C ARG A 347 -13.34 13.66 -32.00
N ILE A 348 -12.04 13.55 -32.32
CA ILE A 348 -11.58 13.03 -33.62
C ILE A 348 -12.02 11.57 -33.81
N ARG A 349 -11.83 10.71 -32.79
CA ARG A 349 -12.19 9.29 -32.86
C ARG A 349 -13.70 9.01 -32.84
N GLU A 350 -14.53 10.00 -32.54
CA GLU A 350 -15.99 9.89 -32.67
C GLU A 350 -16.43 9.93 -34.14
N ASP A 351 -15.62 10.53 -35.04
CA ASP A 351 -15.97 10.78 -36.45
C ASP A 351 -15.11 10.00 -37.47
N VAL A 352 -14.13 9.18 -37.03
CA VAL A 352 -13.19 8.45 -37.92
C VAL A 352 -13.81 7.13 -38.45
N PRO A 353 -13.79 6.87 -39.78
CA PRO A 353 -14.21 5.58 -40.36
C PRO A 353 -13.30 4.41 -39.97
N HIS A 354 -13.89 3.29 -39.54
CA HIS A 354 -13.18 2.09 -39.06
C HIS A 354 -12.23 1.44 -40.09
N THR A 355 -12.49 1.62 -41.39
CA THR A 355 -11.73 1.00 -42.49
C THR A 355 -10.27 1.44 -42.56
N ALA A 356 -9.93 2.62 -42.02
CA ALA A 356 -8.55 3.14 -42.01
C ALA A 356 -7.69 2.59 -40.85
N ILE A 357 -8.28 1.83 -39.91
CA ILE A 357 -7.67 1.49 -38.62
C ILE A 357 -7.05 0.07 -38.64
N ASP A 358 -7.64 -0.86 -39.39
CA ASP A 358 -7.26 -2.28 -39.37
C ASP A 358 -5.87 -2.57 -39.96
N SER A 359 -5.45 -1.78 -40.96
CA SER A 359 -4.19 -2.03 -41.69
C SER A 359 -2.93 -1.75 -40.86
N VAL A 360 -3.01 -0.90 -39.84
CA VAL A 360 -1.87 -0.48 -38.99
C VAL A 360 -2.08 -0.79 -37.50
N LEU A 361 -3.00 -1.71 -37.19
CA LEU A 361 -3.47 -2.02 -35.84
C LEU A 361 -2.34 -2.35 -34.85
N VAL A 362 -1.37 -3.15 -35.28
CA VAL A 362 -0.24 -3.60 -34.43
C VAL A 362 0.64 -2.42 -34.01
N HIS A 363 0.92 -1.50 -34.94
CA HIS A 363 1.73 -0.32 -34.66
C HIS A 363 0.98 0.68 -33.77
N ARG A 364 -0.33 0.84 -33.98
CA ARG A 364 -1.21 1.63 -33.10
C ARG A 364 -1.24 1.09 -31.67
N GLN A 365 -1.35 -0.23 -31.51
CA GLN A 365 -1.32 -0.88 -30.19
C GLN A 365 0.02 -0.67 -29.48
N ARG A 366 1.15 -0.73 -30.21
CA ARG A 366 2.48 -0.48 -29.65
C ARG A 366 2.64 0.97 -29.18
N ALA A 367 2.21 1.95 -29.98
CA ALA A 367 2.23 3.37 -29.59
C ALA A 367 1.36 3.63 -28.35
N ALA A 368 0.13 3.11 -28.33
CA ALA A 368 -0.79 3.25 -27.21
C ALA A 368 -0.25 2.60 -25.91
N SER A 369 0.42 1.46 -26.03
CA SER A 369 1.03 0.77 -24.88
C SER A 369 2.19 1.58 -24.30
N CYS A 370 3.05 2.16 -25.15
CA CYS A 370 4.19 2.98 -24.69
C CYS A 370 3.73 4.27 -23.99
N ILE A 371 2.69 4.92 -24.52
CA ILE A 371 2.09 6.13 -23.93
C ILE A 371 1.47 5.79 -22.57
N THR A 372 0.66 4.71 -22.51
CA THR A 372 0.00 4.27 -21.27
C THR A 372 1.01 3.91 -20.19
N LEU A 373 2.09 3.20 -20.56
CA LEU A 373 3.15 2.81 -19.63
C LEU A 373 3.95 4.02 -19.11
N SER A 374 4.22 4.99 -19.98
CA SER A 374 4.92 6.23 -19.59
C SER A 374 4.09 7.06 -18.62
N LEU A 375 2.77 7.19 -18.87
CA LEU A 375 1.84 7.85 -17.95
C LEU A 375 1.74 7.10 -16.61
N PHE A 376 1.67 5.77 -16.64
CA PHE A 376 1.68 4.93 -15.43
C PHE A 376 2.97 5.10 -14.61
N ALA A 377 4.13 5.12 -15.27
CA ALA A 377 5.41 5.32 -14.59
C ALA A 377 5.48 6.71 -13.94
N CYS A 378 5.04 7.76 -14.64
CA CYS A 378 4.98 9.12 -14.10
C CYS A 378 3.98 9.22 -12.93
N GLU A 379 2.78 8.64 -13.06
CA GLU A 379 1.78 8.55 -12.00
C GLU A 379 2.39 7.97 -10.72
N HIS A 380 3.06 6.81 -10.83
CA HIS A 380 3.66 6.15 -9.69
C HIS A 380 4.85 6.92 -9.11
N ALA A 381 5.64 7.63 -9.92
CA ALA A 381 6.69 8.51 -9.45
C ALA A 381 6.12 9.67 -8.61
N PHE A 382 5.07 10.34 -9.08
CA PHE A 382 4.38 11.39 -8.31
C PHE A 382 3.71 10.86 -7.03
N ARG A 383 3.08 9.68 -7.10
CA ARG A 383 2.38 9.06 -5.95
C ARG A 383 3.35 8.58 -4.87
N SER A 384 4.41 7.89 -5.27
CA SER A 384 5.38 7.26 -4.35
C SER A 384 6.57 8.16 -4.00
N ARG A 385 6.78 9.25 -4.75
CA ARG A 385 7.94 10.16 -4.65
C ARG A 385 9.26 9.43 -4.88
N ARG A 386 9.25 8.40 -5.73
CA ARG A 386 10.41 7.60 -6.09
C ARG A 386 10.85 7.91 -7.52
N ALA A 387 12.13 7.64 -7.76
CA ALA A 387 12.76 7.79 -9.06
C ALA A 387 12.07 6.95 -10.14
N LEU A 388 12.09 7.46 -11.37
CA LEU A 388 11.62 6.71 -12.53
C LEU A 388 12.62 5.60 -12.90
N PRO A 389 12.14 4.48 -13.48
CA PRO A 389 13.02 3.46 -14.06
C PRO A 389 14.01 4.06 -15.06
N GLN A 390 15.24 3.52 -15.06
CA GLN A 390 16.30 3.94 -15.98
C GLN A 390 15.86 3.86 -17.45
N VAL A 391 15.13 2.81 -17.82
CA VAL A 391 14.67 2.57 -19.20
C VAL A 391 13.14 2.51 -19.23
N LEU A 392 12.55 3.37 -20.07
CA LEU A 392 11.15 3.30 -20.47
C LEU A 392 11.11 3.12 -22.00
N PRO A 393 10.18 2.32 -22.55
CA PRO A 393 10.04 2.19 -24.00
C PRO A 393 9.67 3.55 -24.60
N SER A 394 10.35 3.93 -25.68
CA SER A 394 10.15 5.23 -26.33
C SER A 394 8.83 5.24 -27.10
N ALA A 395 7.91 6.10 -26.66
CA ALA A 395 6.66 6.35 -27.38
C ALA A 395 6.92 6.98 -28.77
N ARG A 396 7.98 7.78 -28.92
CA ARG A 396 8.39 8.34 -30.22
C ARG A 396 8.82 7.29 -31.22
N LYS A 397 9.69 6.35 -30.83
CA LYS A 397 10.06 5.23 -31.72
C LYS A 397 8.86 4.39 -32.16
N ALA A 398 7.90 4.18 -31.26
CA ALA A 398 6.67 3.45 -31.58
C ALA A 398 5.78 4.24 -32.56
N LEU A 399 5.73 5.57 -32.41
CA LEU A 399 5.03 6.47 -33.33
C LEU A 399 5.70 6.56 -34.70
N ASP A 400 7.03 6.66 -34.78
CA ASP A 400 7.75 6.73 -36.06
C ASP A 400 7.51 5.47 -36.91
N ALA A 401 7.45 4.31 -36.25
CA ALA A 401 7.09 3.04 -36.89
C ALA A 401 5.63 3.03 -37.36
N LEU A 402 4.72 3.64 -36.60
CA LEU A 402 3.32 3.81 -37.01
C LEU A 402 3.20 4.75 -38.21
N ASN A 403 3.88 5.88 -38.20
CA ASN A 403 3.86 6.89 -39.26
C ASN A 403 4.37 6.31 -40.58
N SER A 404 5.48 5.57 -40.53
CA SER A 404 6.08 4.97 -41.72
C SER A 404 5.12 3.99 -42.41
N GLU A 405 4.48 3.11 -41.62
CA GLU A 405 3.53 2.12 -42.15
C GLU A 405 2.21 2.77 -42.60
N LEU A 406 1.72 3.76 -41.86
CA LEU A 406 0.53 4.52 -42.22
C LEU A 406 0.72 5.24 -43.56
N MET A 407 1.86 5.91 -43.77
CA MET A 407 2.16 6.60 -45.02
C MET A 407 2.28 5.64 -46.22
N ASN A 408 2.91 4.48 -46.04
CA ASN A 408 2.99 3.44 -47.07
C ASN A 408 1.58 2.96 -47.49
N LYS A 409 0.68 2.78 -46.52
CA LYS A 409 -0.70 2.34 -46.76
C LYS A 409 -1.59 3.41 -47.37
N LEU A 410 -1.45 4.67 -46.93
CA LEU A 410 -2.19 5.79 -47.52
C LEU A 410 -1.81 6.00 -49.00
N GLN A 411 -0.57 5.72 -49.39
CA GLN A 411 -0.12 5.77 -50.79
C GLN A 411 -0.69 4.63 -51.65
N SER A 412 -1.02 3.48 -51.06
CA SER A 412 -1.49 2.30 -51.80
C SER A 412 -3.01 2.17 -51.94
N GLU A 413 -3.80 2.71 -50.99
CA GLU A 413 -5.22 2.32 -50.84
C GLU A 413 -6.25 3.49 -50.77
N ALA A 414 -5.88 4.77 -50.68
CA ALA A 414 -6.81 5.75 -50.07
C ALA A 414 -7.60 6.70 -51.01
N ARG A 415 -8.90 6.85 -50.69
CA ARG A 415 -9.81 7.96 -51.05
C ARG A 415 -9.53 9.19 -50.17
N ALA A 416 -9.72 10.41 -50.69
CA ALA A 416 -9.33 11.67 -50.04
C ALA A 416 -9.86 11.92 -48.60
N THR A 417 -11.03 11.38 -48.23
CA THR A 417 -11.66 11.61 -46.92
C THR A 417 -11.04 10.81 -45.78
N ASP A 418 -10.60 9.57 -46.04
CA ASP A 418 -10.03 8.69 -45.02
C ASP A 418 -8.60 9.12 -44.64
N ILE A 419 -7.91 9.78 -45.58
CA ILE A 419 -6.60 10.40 -45.40
C ILE A 419 -6.68 11.54 -44.37
N GLY A 420 -7.70 12.41 -44.46
CA GLY A 420 -7.84 13.58 -43.58
C GLY A 420 -8.01 13.21 -42.10
N TYR A 421 -8.86 12.22 -41.80
CA TYR A 421 -9.08 11.76 -40.43
C TYR A 421 -7.87 11.01 -39.85
N ALA A 422 -7.22 10.16 -40.65
CA ALA A 422 -6.02 9.44 -40.23
C ALA A 422 -4.86 10.40 -39.94
N MET A 423 -4.69 11.45 -40.75
CA MET A 423 -3.68 12.49 -40.53
C MET A 423 -3.97 13.32 -39.28
N ALA A 424 -5.22 13.75 -39.08
CA ALA A 424 -5.62 14.53 -37.90
C ALA A 424 -5.46 13.73 -36.59
N GLU A 425 -5.83 12.45 -36.59
CA GLU A 425 -5.62 11.57 -35.43
C GLU A 425 -4.12 11.41 -35.14
N ASN A 426 -3.31 11.24 -36.18
CA ASN A 426 -1.88 11.02 -36.05
C ASN A 426 -1.15 12.25 -35.51
N GLU A 427 -1.52 13.45 -35.96
CA GLU A 427 -1.01 14.73 -35.45
C GLU A 427 -1.29 14.88 -33.95
N VAL A 428 -2.50 14.53 -33.50
CA VAL A 428 -2.83 14.56 -32.06
C VAL A 428 -2.04 13.53 -31.25
N ILE A 429 -1.80 12.33 -31.80
CA ILE A 429 -0.96 11.32 -31.15
C ILE A 429 0.51 11.79 -31.08
N GLU A 430 1.02 12.46 -32.11
CA GLU A 430 2.37 13.04 -32.12
C GLU A 430 2.55 14.11 -31.04
N GLU A 431 1.60 15.03 -30.95
CA GLU A 431 1.55 16.04 -29.90
C GLU A 431 1.46 15.44 -28.50
N MET A 432 0.73 14.33 -28.36
CA MET A 432 0.62 13.59 -27.11
C MET A 432 1.92 12.89 -26.74
N VAL A 433 2.63 12.30 -27.70
CA VAL A 433 3.97 11.73 -27.48
C VAL A 433 4.96 12.81 -27.04
N HIS A 434 4.95 13.99 -27.67
CA HIS A 434 5.74 15.13 -27.24
C HIS A 434 5.45 15.53 -25.78
N ALA A 435 4.17 15.61 -25.41
CA ALA A 435 3.78 15.97 -24.06
C ALA A 435 4.16 14.90 -23.02
N VAL A 436 4.07 13.61 -23.37
CA VAL A 436 4.49 12.49 -22.51
C VAL A 436 6.01 12.47 -22.32
N GLU A 437 6.80 12.69 -23.37
CA GLU A 437 8.26 12.71 -23.27
C GLU A 437 8.74 13.88 -22.40
N GLY A 438 8.15 15.07 -22.60
CA GLY A 438 8.40 16.23 -21.73
C GLY A 438 8.05 15.94 -20.27
N LEU A 439 6.90 15.31 -20.02
CA LEU A 439 6.50 14.90 -18.68
C LEU A 439 7.49 13.91 -18.06
N VAL A 440 7.95 12.90 -18.81
CA VAL A 440 8.95 11.92 -18.35
C VAL A 440 10.27 12.62 -18.01
N GLN A 441 10.72 13.56 -18.83
CA GLN A 441 11.96 14.32 -18.59
C GLN A 441 11.87 15.16 -17.32
N ILE A 442 10.78 15.90 -17.12
CA ILE A 442 10.57 16.68 -15.90
C ILE A 442 10.42 15.78 -14.67
N THR A 443 9.73 14.65 -14.80
CA THR A 443 9.58 13.67 -13.72
C THR A 443 10.94 13.08 -13.33
N ARG A 444 11.83 12.80 -14.29
CA ARG A 444 13.22 12.40 -14.02
C ARG A 444 14.01 13.49 -13.31
N GLY A 445 13.85 14.75 -13.72
CA GLY A 445 14.48 15.88 -13.04
C GLY A 445 13.99 16.09 -11.60
N LEU A 446 12.71 15.79 -11.34
CA LEU A 446 12.08 15.97 -10.04
C LEU A 446 12.38 14.85 -9.03
N PHE A 447 12.41 13.59 -9.47
CA PHE A 447 12.51 12.42 -8.59
C PHE A 447 13.78 11.58 -8.81
N GLY A 448 14.57 11.90 -9.82
CA GLY A 448 15.75 11.14 -10.24
C GLY A 448 15.41 9.92 -11.10
N THR A 449 16.46 9.20 -11.48
CA THR A 449 16.39 7.91 -12.17
C THR A 449 16.92 6.81 -11.25
N SER A 450 16.20 5.70 -11.13
CA SER A 450 16.71 4.51 -10.44
C SER A 450 17.74 3.84 -11.34
N ALA A 451 18.99 4.26 -11.23
CA ALA A 451 20.10 3.60 -11.91
C ALA A 451 20.30 2.22 -11.28
N TRP A 452 20.26 1.17 -12.09
CA TRP A 452 20.58 -0.19 -11.64
C TRP A 452 22.10 -0.48 -11.76
N LEU A 453 22.88 0.49 -12.25
CA LEU A 453 24.25 0.33 -12.77
C LEU A 453 25.18 1.51 -12.41
N SER A 454 25.17 1.96 -11.15
CA SER A 454 26.16 2.94 -10.68
C SER A 454 26.67 2.61 -9.27
N ASP A 455 27.34 1.46 -9.16
CA ASP A 455 28.45 1.27 -8.22
C ASP A 455 29.74 1.26 -9.06
N ILE A 456 30.11 2.42 -9.60
CA ILE A 456 31.49 2.73 -10.01
C ILE A 456 31.72 4.19 -9.61
N HIS A 457 32.75 4.40 -8.79
CA HIS A 457 33.23 5.66 -8.23
C HIS A 457 32.91 6.92 -9.07
N ASP A 458 32.29 7.93 -8.44
CA ASP A 458 32.99 9.19 -8.17
C ASP A 458 32.15 10.15 -7.30
N PHE A 459 32.75 10.51 -6.17
CA PHE A 459 32.54 11.77 -5.50
C PHE A 459 32.94 12.88 -6.48
N ASN A 460 31.98 13.60 -7.06
CA ASN A 460 32.18 15.01 -7.45
C ASN A 460 30.84 15.69 -7.76
N LEU A 461 30.44 16.55 -6.82
CA LEU A 461 29.73 17.78 -7.12
C LEU A 461 30.51 18.55 -8.20
N GLY A 462 29.87 18.87 -9.33
CA GLY A 462 30.46 19.82 -10.27
C GLY A 462 29.80 19.90 -11.63
N ILE A 463 28.84 20.82 -11.79
CA ILE A 463 28.85 21.74 -12.95
C ILE A 463 28.71 23.16 -12.39
N GLY A 464 29.81 23.92 -12.46
CA GLY A 464 29.92 25.35 -12.12
C GLY A 464 29.20 26.25 -13.14
N PHE A 465 28.66 27.42 -12.78
CA PHE A 465 29.25 28.70 -12.33
C PHE A 465 29.24 29.77 -13.43
N HIS A 466 28.48 30.83 -13.21
CA HIS A 466 28.77 32.26 -13.46
C HIS A 466 27.69 33.06 -12.69
N SER A 467 27.93 34.14 -11.94
CA SER A 467 29.12 34.92 -11.64
C SER A 467 28.80 35.87 -10.46
N SER A 468 29.82 36.16 -9.64
CA SER A 468 30.13 37.45 -8.98
C SER A 468 29.16 38.08 -7.94
N LEU A 469 29.54 38.05 -6.64
CA LEU A 469 29.99 39.21 -5.81
C LEU A 469 30.03 38.85 -4.28
N PRO A 470 30.81 39.56 -3.43
CA PRO A 470 31.45 39.03 -2.22
C PRO A 470 30.92 39.57 -0.87
N GLY A 471 31.30 38.89 0.23
CA GLY A 471 31.16 39.34 1.62
C GLY A 471 29.78 39.03 2.22
N VAL A 472 29.61 38.50 3.43
CA VAL A 472 30.26 38.86 4.69
C VAL A 472 30.23 37.65 5.63
N SER A 473 31.38 37.41 6.26
CA SER A 473 31.53 36.54 7.44
C SER A 473 31.08 37.31 8.69
N ALA A 474 29.98 36.87 9.29
CA ALA A 474 29.53 37.09 10.68
C ALA A 474 28.11 36.50 10.71
N MET A 475 27.73 35.50 11.50
CA MET A 475 27.74 35.53 12.95
C MET A 475 27.45 34.09 13.40
N LYS A 476 28.49 33.33 13.77
CA LYS A 476 28.33 32.27 14.76
C LYS A 476 28.16 32.99 16.09
N PHE A 477 26.98 32.91 16.69
CA PHE A 477 26.66 33.08 18.12
C PHE A 477 25.20 33.56 18.22
N LEU A 478 24.28 32.62 18.45
CA LEU A 478 23.04 32.74 19.24
C LEU A 478 22.16 31.51 18.97
N SER A 479 22.66 30.34 19.38
CA SER A 479 21.90 29.09 19.42
C SER A 479 22.24 28.35 20.71
N ALA A 480 21.93 28.97 21.85
CA ALA A 480 21.96 28.35 23.17
C ALA A 480 21.06 29.15 24.12
N LEU A 481 19.77 28.83 24.14
CA LEU A 481 18.84 28.93 25.30
C LEU A 481 17.41 28.76 24.78
N GLY A 482 16.84 27.55 24.97
CA GLY A 482 15.46 27.25 24.61
C GLY A 482 15.20 25.80 24.18
N LEU A 483 15.98 24.84 24.67
CA LEU A 483 15.74 23.41 24.44
C LEU A 483 15.97 22.66 25.76
N LEU A 484 15.03 22.83 26.69
CA LEU A 484 14.93 22.04 27.92
C LEU A 484 13.53 22.18 28.51
N ALA A 485 12.55 21.56 27.85
CA ALA A 485 11.38 20.92 28.47
C ALA A 485 10.48 20.37 27.35
N LEU A 486 10.17 19.07 27.43
CA LEU A 486 9.21 18.31 26.60
C LEU A 486 9.72 17.69 25.30
N LEU A 487 10.79 16.90 25.41
CA LEU A 487 10.80 15.54 24.85
C LEU A 487 10.54 14.62 26.06
N PRO A 488 9.48 13.80 26.05
CA PRO A 488 9.60 12.52 25.36
C PRO A 488 8.29 12.10 24.69
N LEU A 489 8.25 12.08 23.35
CA LEU A 489 7.39 11.20 22.55
C LEU A 489 7.72 11.46 21.08
N VAL A 490 8.75 10.77 20.59
CA VAL A 490 8.92 10.15 19.26
C VAL A 490 10.43 9.92 19.10
N THR A 491 10.91 8.89 19.77
CA THR A 491 12.04 8.08 19.30
C THR A 491 11.73 6.64 19.64
N ARG A 492 10.80 6.01 18.89
CA ARG A 492 10.96 4.57 18.65
C ARG A 492 12.02 4.45 17.56
N ALA A 493 13.26 4.74 17.93
CA ALA A 493 14.38 4.18 17.22
C ALA A 493 14.25 2.67 17.40
N GLN A 494 13.92 1.94 16.33
CA GLN A 494 14.20 0.52 16.31
C GLN A 494 15.71 0.41 16.53
N TYR A 495 16.12 0.03 17.74
CA TYR A 495 17.44 -0.56 17.92
C TYR A 495 17.48 -1.74 16.96
N ALA A 496 18.30 -1.65 15.91
CA ALA A 496 18.64 -2.81 15.10
C ALA A 496 19.28 -3.81 16.06
N ARG A 497 18.51 -4.82 16.49
CA ARG A 497 19.04 -5.94 17.25
C ARG A 497 20.01 -6.67 16.32
N THR A 498 21.24 -6.89 16.77
CA THR A 498 22.28 -7.63 16.04
C THR A 498 22.38 -9.04 16.62
N CYS A 499 22.66 -10.04 15.79
CA CYS A 499 22.91 -11.41 16.26
C CYS A 499 24.09 -11.44 17.24
N THR A 500 23.92 -12.12 18.38
CA THR A 500 24.97 -12.35 19.38
C THR A 500 25.88 -13.51 19.01
N SER A 501 25.31 -14.56 18.42
CA SER A 501 25.98 -15.75 17.88
C SER A 501 25.26 -16.23 16.63
N LEU A 502 25.92 -17.04 15.80
CA LEU A 502 25.30 -17.73 14.67
C LEU A 502 25.27 -19.23 14.96
N GLU A 503 24.09 -19.85 14.91
CA GLU A 503 23.95 -21.31 14.94
C GLU A 503 24.42 -21.91 13.62
N VAL A 504 24.83 -23.18 13.69
CA VAL A 504 25.19 -23.95 12.51
C VAL A 504 24.22 -25.12 12.40
N ARG A 505 23.29 -25.03 11.44
CA ARG A 505 22.45 -26.17 11.06
C ARG A 505 23.35 -27.31 10.61
N LYS A 506 23.03 -28.54 11.01
CA LYS A 506 23.83 -29.70 10.63
C LYS A 506 23.04 -30.70 9.80
N GLU A 507 23.75 -31.41 8.93
CA GLU A 507 23.17 -32.51 8.15
C GLU A 507 22.87 -33.69 9.09
N TRP A 508 21.74 -34.38 8.92
CA TRP A 508 21.29 -35.47 9.80
C TRP A 508 22.34 -36.56 10.06
N ARG A 509 23.17 -36.90 9.05
CA ARG A 509 24.22 -37.91 9.20
C ARG A 509 25.36 -37.45 10.10
N SER A 510 25.55 -36.14 10.24
CA SER A 510 26.56 -35.56 11.14
C SER A 510 26.09 -35.44 12.60
N PHE A 511 24.79 -35.61 12.88
CA PHE A 511 24.29 -35.68 14.25
C PHE A 511 24.82 -36.94 14.95
N THR A 512 25.26 -36.76 16.19
CA THR A 512 25.50 -37.88 17.10
C THR A 512 24.19 -38.60 17.42
N LYS A 513 24.25 -39.88 17.83
CA LYS A 513 23.06 -40.64 18.24
C LYS A 513 22.28 -39.93 19.36
N ALA A 514 22.98 -39.25 20.27
CA ALA A 514 22.36 -38.46 21.33
C ALA A 514 21.61 -37.22 20.79
N GLU A 515 22.18 -36.49 19.82
CA GLU A 515 21.51 -35.38 19.16
C GLU A 515 20.28 -35.85 18.36
N ARG A 516 20.38 -36.98 17.63
CA ARG A 516 19.24 -37.58 16.91
C ARG A 516 18.11 -37.94 17.86
N LYS A 517 18.45 -38.63 18.96
CA LYS A 517 17.50 -38.98 20.01
C LYS A 517 16.84 -37.75 20.62
N ALA A 518 17.60 -36.71 20.96
CA ALA A 518 17.06 -35.49 21.55
C ALA A 518 16.03 -34.80 20.64
N TRP A 519 16.28 -34.77 19.33
CA TRP A 519 15.34 -34.21 18.36
C TRP A 519 14.06 -35.06 18.23
N ILE A 520 14.21 -36.39 18.19
CA ILE A 520 13.07 -37.33 18.13
C ILE A 520 12.23 -37.26 19.41
N ASP A 521 12.86 -37.28 20.58
CA ASP A 521 12.18 -37.19 21.87
C ASP A 521 11.39 -35.87 22.00
N ALA A 522 11.96 -34.75 21.55
CA ALA A 522 11.27 -33.47 21.52
C ALA A 522 10.06 -33.49 20.56
N THR A 523 10.22 -34.09 19.38
CA THR A 523 9.15 -34.25 18.39
C THR A 523 7.99 -35.09 18.94
N ASN A 524 8.30 -36.24 19.53
CA ASN A 524 7.32 -37.10 20.20
C ASN A 524 6.64 -36.36 21.36
N CYS A 525 7.40 -35.61 22.16
CA CYS A 525 6.85 -34.77 23.22
C CYS A 525 5.82 -33.78 22.68
N LEU A 526 6.12 -33.06 21.60
CA LEU A 526 5.22 -32.07 21.02
C LEU A 526 3.92 -32.70 20.49
N ASN A 527 4.02 -33.92 19.92
CA ASN A 527 2.85 -34.71 19.52
C ASN A 527 1.95 -35.12 20.70
N LYS A 528 2.44 -35.09 21.94
CA LYS A 528 1.60 -35.37 23.13
C LYS A 528 1.20 -34.11 23.91
N ARG A 529 1.69 -32.92 23.52
CA ARG A 529 1.29 -31.65 24.16
C ARG A 529 -0.12 -31.27 23.74
N PRO A 530 -0.98 -30.80 24.66
CA PRO A 530 -2.31 -30.32 24.29
C PRO A 530 -2.20 -29.06 23.40
N SER A 531 -3.18 -28.85 22.51
CA SER A 531 -3.30 -27.61 21.73
C SER A 531 -3.17 -26.37 22.61
N ASN A 532 -2.51 -25.34 22.09
CA ASN A 532 -2.36 -24.07 22.78
C ASN A 532 -3.57 -23.13 22.58
N GLY A 533 -4.54 -23.53 21.75
CA GLY A 533 -5.77 -22.78 21.46
C GLY A 533 -5.59 -21.46 20.72
N LYS A 534 -4.40 -21.18 20.15
CA LYS A 534 -4.09 -19.93 19.43
C LYS A 534 -4.30 -19.99 17.92
N LEU A 535 -4.58 -21.18 17.37
CA LEU A 535 -4.72 -21.37 15.93
C LEU A 535 -5.90 -20.53 15.37
N GLU A 536 -5.59 -19.64 14.44
CA GLU A 536 -6.54 -18.82 13.70
C GLU A 536 -6.59 -19.26 12.23
N LEU A 537 -7.80 -19.58 11.74
CA LEU A 537 -8.01 -20.01 10.36
C LEU A 537 -8.09 -18.79 9.43
N GLU A 538 -7.01 -18.52 8.71
CA GLU A 538 -6.92 -17.38 7.78
C GLU A 538 -7.65 -17.65 6.45
N VAL A 539 -7.77 -18.92 6.04
CA VAL A 539 -8.38 -19.32 4.77
C VAL A 539 -9.66 -20.13 5.02
N ASP A 540 -10.78 -19.68 4.45
CA ASP A 540 -12.03 -20.45 4.43
C ASP A 540 -11.99 -21.51 3.31
N THR A 541 -11.34 -22.64 3.58
CA THR A 541 -11.18 -23.74 2.62
C THR A 541 -12.51 -24.40 2.24
N ASN A 542 -13.52 -24.32 3.10
CA ASN A 542 -14.86 -24.87 2.83
C ASN A 542 -15.60 -24.09 1.73
N SER A 543 -15.22 -22.82 1.50
CA SER A 543 -15.79 -22.00 0.42
C SER A 543 -15.37 -22.43 -0.98
N PHE A 544 -14.32 -23.26 -1.14
CA PHE A 544 -13.86 -23.68 -2.46
C PHE A 544 -14.82 -24.66 -3.15
N ASN A 545 -15.17 -24.36 -4.40
CA ASN A 545 -16.06 -25.21 -5.21
C ASN A 545 -15.44 -26.57 -5.56
N ASN A 546 -14.12 -26.61 -5.76
CA ASN A 546 -13.42 -27.83 -6.11
C ASN A 546 -12.98 -28.56 -4.82
N PRO A 547 -13.42 -29.81 -4.59
CA PRO A 547 -13.05 -30.62 -3.42
C PRO A 547 -11.54 -30.73 -3.20
N ALA A 548 -10.74 -30.64 -4.27
CA ALA A 548 -9.28 -30.65 -4.24
C ALA A 548 -8.63 -29.45 -3.51
N TRP A 549 -9.42 -28.49 -3.01
CA TRP A 549 -8.91 -27.36 -2.23
C TRP A 549 -9.55 -27.30 -0.83
N ARG A 550 -10.31 -28.33 -0.46
CA ARG A 550 -10.89 -28.48 0.87
C ARG A 550 -9.97 -29.33 1.73
N ILE A 551 -10.02 -29.11 3.03
CA ILE A 551 -9.23 -29.86 4.03
C ILE A 551 -10.16 -30.41 5.11
N ALA A 552 -9.67 -31.36 5.91
CA ALA A 552 -10.40 -31.93 7.03
C ALA A 552 -10.92 -30.85 7.99
N PRO A 553 -12.09 -31.04 8.63
CA PRO A 553 -12.56 -30.14 9.69
C PRO A 553 -11.55 -30.03 10.84
N TYR A 554 -11.40 -28.83 11.41
CA TYR A 554 -10.50 -28.61 12.55
C TYR A 554 -10.96 -29.42 13.78
N ASN A 555 -10.02 -30.08 14.45
CA ASN A 555 -10.25 -30.89 15.63
C ASN A 555 -9.79 -30.11 16.88
N GLU A 556 -10.74 -29.58 17.65
CA GLU A 556 -10.46 -28.81 18.88
C GLU A 556 -9.76 -29.62 19.98
N SER A 557 -9.78 -30.97 19.89
CA SER A 557 -9.11 -31.88 20.83
C SER A 557 -7.73 -32.33 20.35
N GLY A 558 -7.20 -31.70 19.28
CA GLY A 558 -5.88 -31.99 18.74
C GLY A 558 -4.74 -31.60 19.67
N THR A 559 -3.56 -32.09 19.33
CA THR A 559 -2.30 -31.77 20.01
C THR A 559 -1.71 -30.47 19.46
N TYR A 560 -0.71 -29.90 20.13
CA TYR A 560 -0.04 -28.71 19.59
C TYR A 560 0.69 -29.04 18.27
N TYR A 561 1.17 -30.27 18.11
CA TYR A 561 1.68 -30.78 16.83
C TYR A 561 0.62 -30.75 15.73
N ASP A 562 -0.62 -31.17 16.04
CA ASP A 562 -1.75 -31.13 15.10
C ASP A 562 -2.13 -29.69 14.70
N ASP A 563 -2.03 -28.72 15.62
CA ASP A 563 -2.25 -27.30 15.27
C ASP A 563 -1.24 -26.79 14.23
N LEU A 564 0.02 -27.19 14.37
CA LEU A 564 1.09 -26.81 13.44
C LEU A 564 0.90 -27.46 12.06
N ILE A 565 0.41 -28.70 12.03
CA ILE A 565 0.00 -29.36 10.78
C ILE A 565 -1.17 -28.60 10.16
N TYR A 566 -2.20 -28.29 10.96
CA TYR A 566 -3.41 -27.68 10.44
C TYR A 566 -3.15 -26.26 9.93
N ALA A 567 -2.22 -25.52 10.54
CA ALA A 567 -1.76 -24.23 10.03
C ALA A 567 -1.17 -24.36 8.62
N HIS A 568 -0.31 -25.36 8.37
CA HIS A 568 0.22 -25.62 7.03
C HIS A 568 -0.88 -26.02 6.04
N MET A 569 -1.81 -26.89 6.46
CA MET A 569 -2.96 -27.29 5.65
C MET A 569 -3.83 -26.10 5.24
N ASN A 570 -4.15 -25.21 6.19
CA ASN A 570 -5.01 -24.05 5.96
C ASN A 570 -4.32 -22.98 5.09
N LEU A 571 -3.04 -22.72 5.33
CA LEU A 571 -2.28 -21.69 4.63
C LEU A 571 -1.74 -22.14 3.27
N ASN A 572 -1.86 -23.43 2.91
CA ASN A 572 -1.32 -23.99 1.68
C ASN A 572 -1.56 -23.14 0.40
N PRO A 573 -2.79 -22.64 0.14
CA PRO A 573 -3.06 -21.82 -1.06
C PRO A 573 -2.34 -20.46 -1.07
N LEU A 574 -1.84 -20.00 0.07
CA LEU A 574 -1.12 -18.73 0.22
C LEU A 574 0.39 -18.90 0.18
N ILE A 575 0.90 -20.09 0.52
CA ILE A 575 2.33 -20.36 0.76
C ILE A 575 2.97 -21.26 -0.31
N HIS A 576 2.21 -21.90 -1.21
CA HIS A 576 2.77 -22.70 -2.32
C HIS A 576 2.46 -22.09 -3.69
N TRP A 577 3.43 -22.17 -4.62
CA TRP A 577 3.43 -21.53 -5.94
C TRP A 577 3.09 -20.03 -5.86
N THR A 578 3.56 -19.38 -4.78
CA THR A 578 3.45 -17.94 -4.54
C THR A 578 4.81 -17.36 -4.18
N GLY A 579 4.93 -16.04 -4.14
CA GLY A 579 6.12 -15.37 -3.62
C GLY A 579 6.35 -15.59 -2.12
N ARG A 580 5.49 -16.32 -1.40
CA ARG A 580 5.68 -16.60 0.03
C ARG A 580 6.38 -17.93 0.29
N PHE A 581 6.51 -18.81 -0.69
CA PHE A 581 7.02 -20.17 -0.51
C PHE A 581 8.34 -20.25 0.25
N LEU A 582 9.43 -19.75 -0.33
CA LEU A 582 10.74 -19.78 0.32
C LEU A 582 10.76 -18.98 1.64
N PRO A 583 10.27 -17.72 1.70
CA PRO A 583 10.21 -16.96 2.95
C PRO A 583 9.44 -17.64 4.09
N TRP A 584 8.35 -18.34 3.81
CA TRP A 584 7.49 -18.93 4.84
C TRP A 584 8.08 -20.22 5.43
N HIS A 585 8.77 -21.03 4.61
CA HIS A 585 9.33 -22.33 5.03
C HIS A 585 10.71 -22.26 5.73
N ARG A 586 11.46 -21.14 5.60
CA ARG A 586 12.92 -21.08 5.83
C ARG A 586 13.50 -21.43 7.22
N TYR A 587 12.92 -21.16 8.37
CA TYR A 587 13.76 -20.70 9.51
C TYR A 587 14.39 -21.79 10.49
N ASP A 588 15.49 -21.52 11.23
CA ASP A 588 16.21 -22.27 12.33
C ASP A 588 16.92 -21.29 13.29
N LEU A 589 17.17 -21.69 14.53
CA LEU A 589 17.68 -20.90 15.69
C LEU A 589 19.22 -20.85 15.76
N GLU A 590 19.98 -20.23 16.70
CA GLU A 590 20.17 -20.38 18.18
C GLU A 590 20.24 -19.03 18.90
N SER A 591 19.54 -18.94 20.03
CA SER A 591 19.88 -18.02 21.12
C SER A 591 19.54 -18.68 22.47
N LEU A 592 20.55 -19.25 23.13
CA LEU A 592 20.53 -19.54 24.56
C LEU A 592 21.25 -18.42 25.34
N ARG A 593 20.46 -17.59 26.04
CA ARG A 593 20.69 -17.04 27.40
C ARG A 593 19.90 -15.75 27.60
N CYS A 594 18.70 -15.86 28.14
CA CYS A 594 18.15 -14.82 29.02
C CYS A 594 18.01 -15.44 30.40
N THR A 595 18.96 -15.12 31.27
CA THR A 595 18.78 -15.16 32.71
C THR A 595 17.62 -14.24 33.11
N GLU A 596 16.89 -14.67 34.13
CA GLU A 596 15.79 -14.00 34.82
C GLU A 596 15.88 -12.46 34.90
N ALA A 597 14.70 -11.83 34.90
CA ALA A 597 14.39 -10.41 35.10
C ALA A 597 14.25 -9.55 33.83
N ASP A 598 13.14 -9.72 33.09
CA ASP A 598 12.24 -8.61 32.70
C ASP A 598 11.02 -9.16 31.93
N THR A 599 9.94 -9.39 32.66
CA THR A 599 8.61 -9.63 32.09
C THR A 599 8.10 -8.34 31.42
N ASN A 600 8.13 -8.25 30.08
CA ASN A 600 7.14 -7.55 29.22
C ASN A 600 7.60 -7.22 27.77
N ILE A 601 8.38 -8.07 27.10
CA ILE A 601 8.46 -8.03 25.61
C ILE A 601 8.49 -9.45 25.08
N ALA A 602 7.33 -10.00 24.74
CA ALA A 602 7.24 -11.17 23.87
C ALA A 602 7.92 -10.83 22.53
N SER A 603 9.03 -11.49 22.27
CA SER A 603 9.86 -11.21 21.10
C SER A 603 9.26 -11.89 19.88
N ILE A 604 8.66 -11.06 19.04
CA ILE A 604 8.09 -11.32 17.71
C ILE A 604 9.18 -11.90 16.77
N ASN A 605 9.30 -13.23 16.55
CA ASN A 605 10.07 -13.88 15.45
C ASN A 605 9.32 -15.10 14.85
N SER A 606 9.38 -15.39 13.53
CA SER A 606 8.72 -16.56 12.84
C SER A 606 9.23 -16.69 11.37
N VAL A 607 9.02 -17.78 10.64
CA VAL A 607 7.93 -18.74 10.79
C VAL A 607 8.35 -20.22 10.83
N TYR A 608 8.04 -21.06 9.84
CA TYR A 608 7.59 -22.41 10.21
C TYR A 608 8.66 -23.33 10.80
N LEU A 609 9.77 -23.56 10.09
CA LEU A 609 10.84 -24.46 10.56
C LEU A 609 11.57 -23.94 11.83
N PHE A 610 11.53 -22.62 12.06
CA PHE A 610 12.13 -22.01 13.26
C PHE A 610 11.18 -21.97 14.41
N GLU A 611 9.93 -21.58 14.18
CA GLU A 611 8.91 -21.63 15.19
C GLU A 611 8.72 -23.07 15.61
N TRP A 612 8.77 -24.03 14.69
CA TRP A 612 8.80 -25.45 15.03
C TRP A 612 9.91 -25.74 16.04
N THR A 613 11.13 -25.34 15.74
CA THR A 613 12.28 -25.61 16.61
C THR A 613 12.18 -24.85 17.92
N ASN A 614 11.76 -23.57 17.91
CA ASN A 614 11.48 -22.77 19.10
C ASN A 614 10.44 -23.44 19.98
N ILE A 615 9.36 -23.92 19.38
CA ILE A 615 8.29 -24.63 20.06
C ILE A 615 8.84 -25.92 20.67
N LEU A 616 9.70 -26.67 19.96
CA LEU A 616 10.41 -27.80 20.55
C LEU A 616 11.29 -27.39 21.74
N ARG A 617 11.93 -26.22 21.71
CA ARG A 617 12.75 -25.70 22.82
C ARG A 617 11.88 -25.28 24.01
N GLU A 618 10.84 -24.50 23.74
CA GLU A 618 9.95 -23.89 24.72
C GLU A 618 9.04 -24.94 25.40
N GLU A 619 8.44 -25.84 24.61
CA GLU A 619 7.46 -26.81 25.09
C GLU A 619 8.08 -28.17 25.46
N CYS A 620 9.23 -28.51 24.86
CA CYS A 620 9.83 -29.85 24.99
C CYS A 620 11.31 -29.84 25.38
N GLY A 621 11.91 -28.68 25.65
CA GLY A 621 13.28 -28.57 26.18
C GLY A 621 14.37 -28.99 25.18
N TYR A 622 14.11 -28.94 23.88
CA TYR A 622 15.12 -29.23 22.86
C TYR A 622 16.23 -28.15 22.87
N GLU A 623 17.48 -28.57 23.03
CA GLU A 623 18.65 -27.66 23.03
C GLU A 623 19.49 -27.76 21.74
N GLY A 624 19.13 -28.65 20.82
CA GLY A 624 19.87 -28.86 19.58
C GLY A 624 19.47 -27.91 18.44
N VAL A 625 20.11 -28.06 17.29
CA VAL A 625 19.93 -27.24 16.08
C VAL A 625 18.88 -27.83 15.13
N VAL A 626 18.39 -27.11 14.11
CA VAL A 626 17.56 -27.75 13.07
C VAL A 626 18.41 -28.73 12.24
N PRO A 627 17.99 -30.01 12.16
CA PRO A 627 18.58 -30.94 11.21
C PRO A 627 18.10 -30.65 9.78
N TYR A 628 18.95 -30.93 8.80
CA TYR A 628 18.53 -31.01 7.41
C TYR A 628 18.98 -32.31 6.76
N TRP A 629 18.28 -32.72 5.70
CA TRP A 629 18.58 -33.93 4.95
C TRP A 629 19.06 -33.59 3.54
N ALA A 630 20.35 -33.81 3.26
CA ALA A 630 20.93 -33.63 1.94
C ALA A 630 20.56 -34.80 1.01
N TRP A 631 19.29 -34.85 0.60
CA TRP A 631 18.70 -35.90 -0.25
C TRP A 631 19.39 -36.03 -1.61
N GLU A 632 20.10 -35.01 -2.08
CA GLU A 632 20.89 -35.10 -3.32
C GLU A 632 22.03 -36.13 -3.22
N LYS A 633 22.42 -36.55 -2.02
CA LYS A 633 23.44 -37.59 -1.79
C LYS A 633 22.88 -39.02 -1.84
N ASP A 634 21.56 -39.16 -1.84
CA ASP A 634 20.87 -40.45 -1.67
C ASP A 634 20.12 -40.86 -2.95
N THR A 635 20.39 -40.20 -4.09
CA THR A 635 19.66 -40.45 -5.34
C THR A 635 19.98 -41.81 -5.98
N ASP A 636 21.18 -42.32 -5.74
CA ASP A 636 21.65 -43.61 -6.30
C ASP A 636 21.00 -44.80 -5.56
N ASP A 637 20.86 -44.69 -4.24
CA ASP A 637 20.21 -45.67 -3.37
C ASP A 637 19.39 -44.97 -2.28
N PHE A 638 18.14 -44.67 -2.64
CA PHE A 638 17.25 -43.89 -1.78
C PHE A 638 16.70 -44.70 -0.60
N GLU A 639 16.27 -45.94 -0.84
CA GLU A 639 15.74 -46.83 0.21
C GLU A 639 16.84 -47.31 1.16
N GLY A 640 18.08 -47.44 0.66
CA GLY A 640 19.25 -47.78 1.48
C GLY A 640 19.90 -46.60 2.23
N SER A 641 19.33 -45.38 2.14
CA SER A 641 19.87 -44.21 2.83
C SER A 641 19.88 -44.39 4.36
N GLU A 642 20.94 -43.90 5.01
CA GLU A 642 21.07 -43.84 6.48
C GLU A 642 19.98 -43.00 7.17
N ILE A 643 19.19 -42.24 6.41
CA ILE A 643 18.03 -41.51 6.94
C ILE A 643 16.95 -42.48 7.44
N TRP A 644 16.83 -43.67 6.85
CA TRP A 644 15.85 -44.72 7.18
C TRP A 644 16.36 -45.66 8.27
N ASP A 645 17.00 -45.10 9.29
CA ASP A 645 17.49 -45.86 10.44
C ASP A 645 16.30 -46.40 11.26
N THR A 646 16.26 -47.72 11.44
CA THR A 646 15.18 -48.46 12.11
C THR A 646 15.41 -48.63 13.62
N ASP A 647 16.51 -48.09 14.15
CA ASP A 647 16.84 -48.13 15.58
C ASP A 647 15.73 -47.50 16.44
N SER A 648 15.28 -48.21 17.46
CA SER A 648 14.15 -47.83 18.31
C SER A 648 14.42 -46.64 19.24
N GLU A 649 15.67 -46.18 19.39
CA GLU A 649 16.01 -45.05 20.27
C GLU A 649 16.36 -43.75 19.53
N TYR A 650 16.94 -43.85 18.33
CA TYR A 650 17.42 -42.68 17.59
C TYR A 650 17.20 -42.76 16.07
N GLY A 651 16.49 -43.77 15.58
CA GLY A 651 16.12 -43.93 14.18
C GLY A 651 14.81 -43.21 13.83
N LEU A 652 14.69 -42.73 12.60
CA LEU A 652 13.47 -42.09 12.10
C LEU A 652 12.40 -43.10 11.61
N GLY A 653 12.74 -44.40 11.57
CA GLY A 653 11.89 -45.42 10.97
C GLY A 653 12.00 -45.44 9.44
N GLY A 654 11.75 -46.60 8.86
CA GLY A 654 11.87 -46.84 7.41
C GLY A 654 10.55 -46.65 6.67
N PHE A 655 10.35 -47.50 5.66
CA PHE A 655 9.09 -47.64 4.93
C PHE A 655 8.35 -48.90 5.37
N SER A 656 7.02 -48.87 5.27
CA SER A 656 6.20 -50.07 5.43
C SER A 656 5.70 -50.56 4.08
N ASN A 657 5.67 -51.89 3.92
CA ASN A 657 5.06 -52.58 2.77
C ASN A 657 3.75 -53.29 3.18
N ASP A 658 3.31 -53.12 4.43
CA ASP A 658 2.06 -53.70 4.90
C ASP A 658 0.89 -52.83 4.45
N SER A 659 0.11 -53.30 3.48
CA SER A 659 -1.09 -52.60 3.03
C SER A 659 -2.30 -52.86 3.92
N SER A 660 -2.23 -53.82 4.84
CA SER A 660 -3.35 -54.20 5.71
C SER A 660 -3.60 -53.20 6.83
N ASP A 661 -2.57 -52.44 7.21
CA ASP A 661 -2.62 -51.36 8.20
C ASP A 661 -2.38 -49.97 7.58
N ASP A 662 -2.50 -49.86 6.25
CA ASP A 662 -2.27 -48.62 5.50
C ASP A 662 -0.84 -48.09 5.60
N TYR A 663 0.16 -48.99 5.58
CA TYR A 663 1.59 -48.67 5.54
C TYR A 663 2.08 -47.88 6.76
N VAL A 664 1.54 -48.20 7.93
CA VAL A 664 2.00 -47.62 9.21
C VAL A 664 3.43 -48.06 9.48
N ILE A 665 4.26 -47.14 9.96
CA ILE A 665 5.63 -47.46 10.38
C ILE A 665 5.62 -48.13 11.77
N HIS A 666 6.39 -49.21 11.92
CA HIS A 666 6.51 -49.97 13.18
C HIS A 666 7.94 -50.00 13.73
N ASP A 667 8.86 -49.33 13.06
CA ASP A 667 10.28 -49.25 13.40
C ASP A 667 10.70 -47.79 13.65
N GLY A 668 11.94 -47.62 14.15
CA GLY A 668 12.41 -46.32 14.59
C GLY A 668 11.86 -45.88 15.94
N ALA A 669 12.21 -44.66 16.33
CA ALA A 669 11.89 -44.07 17.63
C ALA A 669 10.73 -43.06 17.58
N LEU A 670 10.15 -42.81 16.40
CA LEU A 670 8.99 -41.92 16.25
C LEU A 670 7.71 -42.60 16.77
N ASP A 671 7.04 -41.95 17.74
CA ASP A 671 5.78 -42.41 18.32
C ASP A 671 4.68 -41.35 18.17
N ILE A 672 4.15 -41.25 16.94
CA ILE A 672 3.31 -40.15 16.51
C ILE A 672 1.89 -40.63 16.22
N ASP A 673 0.93 -40.02 16.91
CA ASP A 673 -0.50 -40.16 16.64
C ASP A 673 -1.00 -38.87 15.99
N LEU A 674 -1.63 -38.96 14.83
CA LEU A 674 -2.01 -37.83 14.00
C LEU A 674 -3.52 -37.64 14.01
N ALA A 675 -4.01 -36.41 14.22
CA ALA A 675 -5.44 -36.12 14.14
C ALA A 675 -5.96 -35.97 12.70
N TYR A 676 -5.08 -35.57 11.77
CA TYR A 676 -5.45 -35.20 10.40
C TYR A 676 -4.81 -36.13 9.36
N PRO A 677 -5.49 -36.41 8.24
CA PRO A 677 -6.86 -35.99 7.91
C PRO A 677 -7.93 -36.72 8.74
N THR A 678 -7.61 -37.91 9.22
CA THR A 678 -8.38 -38.69 10.19
C THR A 678 -7.43 -39.20 11.28
N PRO A 679 -7.91 -39.58 12.47
CA PRO A 679 -7.05 -40.19 13.48
C PRO A 679 -6.33 -41.44 12.99
N HIS A 680 -4.99 -41.43 12.95
CA HIS A 680 -4.16 -42.57 12.52
C HIS A 680 -2.71 -42.43 13.01
N ARG A 681 -1.88 -43.47 12.84
CA ARG A 681 -0.42 -43.42 13.10
C ARG A 681 0.33 -43.04 11.83
N LEU A 682 1.55 -42.52 11.97
CA LEU A 682 2.40 -42.10 10.85
C LEU A 682 2.60 -43.21 9.80
N ARG A 683 2.38 -42.87 8.53
CA ARG A 683 2.47 -43.79 7.38
C ARG A 683 3.55 -43.36 6.40
N ARG A 684 4.31 -44.35 5.88
CA ARG A 684 5.30 -44.16 4.81
C ARG A 684 5.26 -45.33 3.85
N HIS A 685 5.12 -45.02 2.56
CA HIS A 685 5.08 -46.01 1.49
C HIS A 685 5.88 -45.49 0.29
N TYR A 686 7.00 -46.15 -0.02
CA TYR A 686 7.89 -45.68 -1.05
C TYR A 686 7.28 -45.82 -2.46
N ILE A 687 7.19 -44.69 -3.18
CA ILE A 687 6.61 -44.61 -4.53
C ILE A 687 7.65 -43.99 -5.49
N PRO A 688 8.52 -44.79 -6.13
CA PRO A 688 9.60 -44.27 -6.99
C PRO A 688 9.12 -43.52 -8.24
N TYR A 689 7.92 -43.85 -8.73
CA TYR A 689 7.27 -43.24 -9.89
C TYR A 689 5.94 -42.61 -9.48
N PRO A 690 5.95 -41.51 -8.71
CA PRO A 690 4.74 -40.97 -8.11
C PRO A 690 3.80 -40.29 -9.11
N TYR A 691 4.21 -40.13 -10.36
CA TYR A 691 3.45 -39.46 -11.42
C TYR A 691 2.60 -40.40 -12.27
N ASP A 692 2.51 -41.70 -11.90
CA ASP A 692 1.63 -42.67 -12.53
C ASP A 692 0.17 -42.47 -12.10
N ILE A 693 -0.41 -41.34 -12.54
CA ILE A 693 -1.80 -40.92 -12.27
C ILE A 693 -2.52 -40.78 -13.63
N PRO A 694 -3.83 -41.04 -13.75
CA PRO A 694 -4.56 -40.91 -15.01
C PRO A 694 -4.78 -39.43 -15.37
N VAL A 695 -3.74 -38.78 -15.90
CA VAL A 695 -3.76 -37.40 -16.39
C VAL A 695 -3.40 -37.35 -17.88
N PRO A 696 -3.85 -36.33 -18.63
CA PRO A 696 -3.68 -36.25 -20.09
C PRO A 696 -2.22 -36.16 -20.61
N PHE A 697 -1.22 -36.17 -19.73
CA PHE A 697 0.19 -36.18 -20.06
C PHE A 697 0.85 -37.42 -19.44
N ASN A 698 1.48 -38.28 -20.26
CA ASN A 698 2.09 -39.53 -19.82
C ASN A 698 3.44 -39.27 -19.10
N ASN A 699 3.38 -38.86 -17.84
CA ASN A 699 4.55 -38.62 -16.99
C ASN A 699 4.93 -39.85 -16.12
N SER A 700 4.25 -40.98 -16.30
CA SER A 700 4.43 -42.24 -15.56
C SER A 700 5.86 -42.80 -15.55
N LYS A 701 6.70 -42.38 -16.52
CA LYS A 701 8.09 -42.86 -16.68
C LYS A 701 9.13 -42.04 -15.92
N ILE A 702 8.75 -40.92 -15.31
CA ILE A 702 9.69 -40.04 -14.60
C ILE A 702 9.92 -40.60 -13.20
N LYS A 703 11.15 -40.99 -12.90
CA LYS A 703 11.57 -41.40 -11.55
C LYS A 703 11.75 -40.14 -10.71
N ALA A 704 11.21 -40.11 -9.50
CA ALA A 704 11.29 -38.93 -8.64
C ALA A 704 12.74 -38.51 -8.32
N THR A 705 13.64 -39.48 -8.12
CA THR A 705 15.08 -39.26 -7.85
C THR A 705 15.79 -38.48 -8.97
N ASP A 706 15.31 -38.56 -10.20
CA ASP A 706 15.93 -37.89 -11.35
C ASP A 706 15.80 -36.36 -11.27
N THR A 707 14.86 -35.85 -10.46
CA THR A 707 14.57 -34.42 -10.32
C THR A 707 15.49 -33.70 -9.32
N PHE A 708 16.25 -34.45 -8.53
CA PHE A 708 17.01 -33.92 -7.41
C PHE A 708 18.43 -34.51 -7.26
N THR A 709 18.97 -35.07 -8.35
CA THR A 709 20.37 -35.50 -8.41
C THR A 709 21.36 -34.36 -8.12
N PRO A 710 22.62 -34.67 -7.77
CA PRO A 710 23.66 -33.65 -7.63
C PRO A 710 23.77 -32.72 -8.86
N GLU A 711 23.52 -33.24 -10.06
CA GLU A 711 23.49 -32.49 -11.32
C GLU A 711 22.32 -31.51 -11.38
N GLU A 712 21.13 -31.92 -10.92
CA GLU A 712 19.96 -31.04 -10.83
C GLU A 712 20.16 -29.95 -9.77
N VAL A 713 20.78 -30.27 -8.63
CA VAL A 713 21.17 -29.27 -7.62
C VAL A 713 22.18 -28.28 -8.20
N LYS A 714 23.19 -28.74 -8.97
CA LYS A 714 24.12 -27.84 -9.66
C LYS A 714 23.38 -26.91 -10.64
N LYS A 715 22.39 -27.41 -11.38
CA LYS A 715 21.55 -26.60 -12.30
C LYS A 715 20.73 -25.56 -11.54
N LEU A 716 20.11 -25.93 -10.43
CA LEU A 716 19.40 -25.01 -9.52
C LEU A 716 20.33 -23.91 -9.00
N LEU A 717 21.52 -24.27 -8.52
CA LEU A 717 22.46 -23.29 -7.99
C LEU A 717 23.14 -22.47 -9.10
N ALA A 718 23.01 -22.86 -10.37
CA ALA A 718 23.53 -22.15 -11.54
C ALA A 718 22.48 -21.25 -12.21
N GLN A 719 21.29 -21.10 -11.63
CA GLN A 719 20.28 -20.17 -12.15
C GLN A 719 20.85 -18.74 -12.18
N PRO A 720 20.44 -17.91 -13.18
CA PRO A 720 21.01 -16.58 -13.39
C PRO A 720 20.98 -15.70 -12.14
N GLU A 721 22.07 -14.95 -11.91
CA GLU A 721 22.18 -14.07 -10.75
C GLU A 721 21.04 -13.05 -10.67
N GLY A 722 20.47 -12.88 -9.47
CA GLY A 722 19.34 -12.00 -9.18
C GLY A 722 17.99 -12.54 -9.62
N ASN A 723 17.92 -13.66 -10.35
CA ASN A 723 16.67 -14.21 -10.85
C ASN A 723 16.02 -15.17 -9.85
N TYR A 724 15.49 -14.59 -8.77
CA TYR A 724 14.72 -15.31 -7.75
C TYR A 724 13.55 -16.10 -8.36
N THR A 725 12.87 -15.53 -9.36
CA THR A 725 11.73 -16.16 -10.02
C THR A 725 12.09 -17.53 -10.56
N ARG A 726 13.17 -17.59 -11.35
CA ARG A 726 13.62 -18.82 -11.98
C ARG A 726 14.20 -19.82 -10.98
N PHE A 727 14.85 -19.34 -9.92
CA PHE A 727 15.33 -20.20 -8.84
C PHE A 727 14.19 -20.92 -8.13
N GLN A 728 13.21 -20.17 -7.60
CA GLN A 728 12.07 -20.76 -6.91
C GLN A 728 11.23 -21.64 -7.85
N SER A 729 10.96 -21.19 -9.08
CA SER A 729 10.14 -21.94 -10.02
C SER A 729 10.75 -23.28 -10.43
N TYR A 730 12.09 -23.37 -10.44
CA TYR A 730 12.80 -24.61 -10.72
C TYR A 730 12.73 -25.58 -9.54
N MET A 731 12.75 -25.04 -8.32
CA MET A 731 12.66 -25.81 -7.09
C MET A 731 11.24 -26.35 -6.84
N GLU A 732 10.24 -25.48 -6.99
CA GLU A 732 8.82 -25.72 -6.71
C GLU A 732 8.03 -26.10 -7.97
N SER A 733 8.68 -26.57 -9.05
CA SER A 733 7.96 -27.06 -10.22
C SER A 733 7.07 -28.26 -9.85
N LEU A 734 5.96 -28.44 -10.58
CA LEU A 734 5.03 -29.57 -10.35
C LEU A 734 5.76 -30.93 -10.35
N ILE A 735 6.72 -31.07 -11.26
CA ILE A 735 7.71 -32.16 -11.28
C ILE A 735 9.06 -31.50 -10.95
N GLY A 736 9.35 -31.37 -9.67
CA GLY A 736 10.50 -30.64 -9.16
C GLY A 736 11.04 -31.28 -7.90
N MET A 737 12.23 -30.87 -7.48
CA MET A 737 12.88 -31.44 -6.29
C MET A 737 12.04 -31.33 -5.02
N HIS A 738 11.29 -30.24 -4.84
CA HIS A 738 10.41 -30.08 -3.67
C HIS A 738 9.25 -31.08 -3.70
N SER A 739 8.49 -31.13 -4.80
CA SER A 739 7.29 -31.97 -4.91
C SER A 739 7.62 -33.46 -5.03
N SER A 740 8.70 -33.81 -5.74
CA SER A 740 9.09 -35.21 -5.98
C SER A 740 9.39 -35.94 -4.68
N LEU A 741 10.08 -35.28 -3.75
CA LEU A 741 10.44 -35.89 -2.47
C LEU A 741 9.19 -36.12 -1.60
N HIS A 742 8.28 -35.14 -1.53
CA HIS A 742 6.98 -35.31 -0.86
C HIS A 742 6.25 -36.53 -1.42
N LEU A 743 6.06 -36.56 -2.73
CA LEU A 743 5.27 -37.60 -3.39
C LEU A 743 5.92 -38.99 -3.36
N MET A 744 7.25 -39.07 -3.39
CA MET A 744 7.99 -40.33 -3.42
C MET A 744 8.06 -41.04 -2.07
N ILE A 745 8.03 -40.31 -0.95
CA ILE A 745 7.94 -40.91 0.40
C ILE A 745 6.56 -41.55 0.62
N GLY A 746 5.55 -41.07 -0.11
CA GLY A 746 4.17 -41.57 -0.03
C GLY A 746 3.57 -41.42 1.37
N GLY A 747 2.52 -42.18 1.66
CA GLY A 747 1.81 -42.10 2.94
C GLY A 747 1.41 -40.66 3.29
N ASP A 748 1.77 -40.24 4.50
CA ASP A 748 1.48 -38.90 5.01
C ASP A 748 2.24 -37.79 4.30
N MET A 749 3.55 -37.98 4.10
CA MET A 749 4.42 -37.03 3.40
C MET A 749 3.98 -36.82 1.95
N GLY A 750 3.48 -37.88 1.31
CA GLY A 750 2.90 -37.84 -0.04
C GLY A 750 1.47 -37.32 -0.11
N THR A 751 0.86 -36.96 1.02
CA THR A 751 -0.54 -36.49 1.14
C THR A 751 -1.56 -37.50 0.59
N ILE A 752 -1.28 -38.80 0.79
CA ILE A 752 -2.15 -39.90 0.37
C ILE A 752 -3.23 -40.11 1.43
N CYS A 753 -4.50 -40.08 1.01
CA CYS A 753 -5.62 -40.27 1.92
C CYS A 753 -5.52 -41.63 2.63
N PRO A 754 -5.77 -41.69 3.95
CA PRO A 754 -5.92 -42.97 4.65
C PRO A 754 -6.90 -43.92 3.97
N ALA A 755 -6.61 -45.21 4.01
CA ALA A 755 -7.41 -46.22 3.34
C ALA A 755 -8.91 -46.07 3.66
N GLY A 756 -9.73 -45.95 2.60
CA GLY A 756 -11.18 -45.79 2.74
C GLY A 756 -11.68 -44.37 3.10
N THR A 757 -10.80 -43.37 3.21
CA THR A 757 -11.18 -41.98 3.53
C THR A 757 -11.26 -41.05 2.32
N GLU A 758 -10.83 -41.50 1.13
CA GLU A 758 -10.92 -40.71 -0.10
C GLU A 758 -12.37 -40.36 -0.46
N GLY A 759 -12.61 -39.09 -0.80
CA GLY A 759 -13.93 -38.58 -1.14
C GLY A 759 -14.82 -38.25 0.07
N THR A 760 -14.30 -38.40 1.29
CA THR A 760 -14.99 -37.99 2.52
C THR A 760 -14.73 -36.53 2.85
N GLU A 761 -15.42 -35.97 3.84
CA GLU A 761 -15.13 -34.61 4.33
C GLU A 761 -13.72 -34.47 4.94
N TYR A 762 -13.14 -35.58 5.40
CA TYR A 762 -11.82 -35.63 6.03
C TYR A 762 -10.69 -35.70 4.98
N CYS A 763 -10.89 -36.46 3.90
CA CYS A 763 -9.97 -36.48 2.77
C CYS A 763 -10.72 -36.36 1.43
N PRO A 764 -11.07 -35.13 1.01
CA PRO A 764 -11.95 -34.91 -0.14
C PRO A 764 -11.40 -35.39 -1.49
N ALA A 765 -10.07 -35.41 -1.63
CA ALA A 765 -9.38 -35.96 -2.80
C ALA A 765 -7.94 -36.38 -2.43
N GLN A 766 -7.37 -37.28 -3.23
CA GLN A 766 -5.97 -37.69 -3.08
C GLN A 766 -5.04 -36.52 -3.37
N ARG A 767 -3.98 -36.37 -2.56
CA ARG A 767 -2.92 -35.37 -2.75
C ARG A 767 -3.37 -33.91 -2.68
N THR A 768 -4.53 -33.65 -2.07
CA THR A 768 -5.13 -32.31 -1.99
C THR A 768 -5.26 -31.78 -0.57
N ALA A 769 -5.32 -32.67 0.42
CA ALA A 769 -5.24 -32.28 1.82
C ALA A 769 -3.75 -32.23 2.19
N THR A 770 -3.22 -31.03 2.38
CA THR A 770 -1.77 -30.75 2.42
C THR A 770 -1.17 -31.02 3.81
N PHE A 771 -1.35 -32.26 4.28
CA PHE A 771 -0.90 -32.76 5.57
C PHE A 771 0.50 -33.39 5.54
N SER A 772 1.37 -33.00 4.59
CA SER A 772 2.73 -33.55 4.50
C SER A 772 3.58 -33.26 5.76
N THR A 773 3.24 -32.23 6.52
CA THR A 773 3.84 -31.91 7.83
C THR A 773 3.53 -32.95 8.91
N ASN A 774 2.61 -33.89 8.67
CA ASN A 774 2.39 -35.05 9.56
C ASN A 774 3.69 -35.82 9.81
N ASP A 775 4.51 -35.97 8.76
CA ASP A 775 5.78 -36.68 8.84
C ASP A 775 6.89 -35.71 9.29
N PRO A 776 7.58 -35.96 10.43
CA PRO A 776 8.68 -35.11 10.88
C PRO A 776 9.81 -34.95 9.86
N ILE A 777 9.98 -35.89 8.92
CA ILE A 777 10.96 -35.77 7.83
C ILE A 777 10.70 -34.56 6.94
N PHE A 778 9.48 -34.01 6.95
CA PHE A 778 9.14 -32.71 6.36
C PHE A 778 10.11 -31.61 6.78
N HIS A 779 10.47 -31.57 8.07
CA HIS A 779 11.35 -30.53 8.62
C HIS A 779 12.79 -30.70 8.11
N LEU A 780 13.26 -31.95 7.97
CA LEU A 780 14.58 -32.25 7.41
C LEU A 780 14.65 -31.92 5.91
N HIS A 781 13.58 -32.25 5.17
CA HIS A 781 13.42 -31.90 3.75
C HIS A 781 13.45 -30.39 3.54
N HIS A 782 12.59 -29.66 4.25
CA HIS A 782 12.53 -28.20 4.14
C HIS A 782 13.77 -27.51 4.71
N GLY A 783 14.48 -28.15 5.63
CA GLY A 783 15.83 -27.75 6.04
C GLY A 783 16.82 -27.74 4.88
N ASN A 784 16.74 -28.71 3.96
CA ASN A 784 17.60 -28.74 2.77
C ASN A 784 17.10 -27.82 1.66
N ILE A 785 15.78 -27.65 1.52
CA ILE A 785 15.21 -26.59 0.65
C ILE A 785 15.75 -25.22 1.05
N ASP A 786 15.74 -24.93 2.35
CA ASP A 786 16.29 -23.69 2.87
C ASP A 786 17.81 -23.58 2.70
N ARG A 787 18.54 -24.68 2.93
CA ARG A 787 19.99 -24.77 2.64
C ARG A 787 20.30 -24.43 1.19
N LEU A 788 19.56 -24.98 0.24
CA LEU A 788 19.77 -24.74 -1.18
C LEU A 788 19.47 -23.28 -1.55
N TRP A 789 18.45 -22.67 -0.93
CA TRP A 789 18.19 -21.24 -1.07
C TRP A 789 19.32 -20.39 -0.47
N TRP A 790 19.81 -20.74 0.72
CA TRP A 790 20.95 -20.09 1.37
C TRP A 790 22.22 -20.21 0.50
N LEU A 791 22.55 -21.40 0.00
CA LEU A 791 23.69 -21.62 -0.91
C LEU A 791 23.59 -20.77 -2.18
N TRP A 792 22.39 -20.67 -2.78
CA TRP A 792 22.17 -19.80 -3.93
C TRP A 792 22.36 -18.32 -3.58
N GLN A 793 21.88 -17.88 -2.42
CA GLN A 793 22.09 -16.52 -1.93
C GLN A 793 23.56 -16.20 -1.66
N GLU A 794 24.34 -17.16 -1.17
CA GLU A 794 25.76 -16.98 -0.88
C GLU A 794 26.64 -16.83 -2.12
N LYS A 795 26.16 -17.25 -3.30
CA LYS A 795 26.92 -17.12 -4.55
C LYS A 795 27.09 -15.69 -5.06
N SER A 796 26.15 -14.79 -4.78
CA SER A 796 26.19 -13.41 -5.28
C SER A 796 25.41 -12.46 -4.38
N SER A 797 25.92 -11.24 -4.20
CA SER A 797 25.21 -10.18 -3.46
C SER A 797 23.85 -9.83 -4.08
N LYS A 798 23.70 -10.02 -5.40
CA LYS A 798 22.42 -9.86 -6.10
C LYS A 798 21.40 -10.91 -5.65
N ASN A 799 21.83 -12.15 -5.40
CA ASN A 799 20.97 -13.23 -4.95
C ASN A 799 20.49 -13.02 -3.51
N LYS A 800 21.37 -12.53 -2.61
CA LYS A 800 21.04 -12.26 -1.20
C LYS A 800 19.76 -11.45 -1.03
N ASN A 801 19.58 -10.44 -1.87
CA ASN A 801 18.46 -9.50 -1.80
C ASN A 801 17.40 -9.71 -2.89
N ALA A 802 17.51 -10.75 -3.71
CA ALA A 802 16.57 -11.00 -4.79
C ALA A 802 15.24 -11.50 -4.25
N PHE A 803 14.14 -10.90 -4.73
CA PHE A 803 12.78 -11.32 -4.39
C PHE A 803 11.82 -10.91 -5.50
N TYR A 804 10.98 -11.84 -5.95
CA TYR A 804 9.86 -11.57 -6.85
C TYR A 804 8.81 -12.68 -6.75
N GLY A 805 7.54 -12.31 -6.58
CA GLY A 805 6.43 -13.25 -6.61
C GLY A 805 5.09 -12.59 -6.31
N GLY A 806 4.03 -13.26 -6.75
CA GLY A 806 2.65 -12.85 -6.50
C GLY A 806 2.09 -13.44 -5.20
N SER A 807 0.96 -12.93 -4.75
CA SER A 807 0.28 -13.40 -3.52
C SER A 807 -0.80 -14.44 -3.77
N VAL A 808 -1.16 -14.68 -5.03
CA VAL A 808 -2.23 -15.59 -5.45
C VAL A 808 -1.61 -16.80 -6.13
N GLN A 809 -1.91 -18.00 -5.66
CA GLN A 809 -1.49 -19.24 -6.30
C GLN A 809 -2.22 -19.43 -7.64
N ASN A 810 -1.49 -19.77 -8.70
CA ASN A 810 -2.09 -20.17 -9.98
C ASN A 810 -1.28 -21.28 -10.67
N VAL A 811 -1.60 -22.52 -10.30
CA VAL A 811 -0.97 -23.72 -10.86
C VAL A 811 -1.37 -24.02 -12.32
N SER A 812 -2.45 -23.40 -12.82
CA SER A 812 -2.93 -23.59 -14.20
C SER A 812 -2.17 -22.75 -15.23
N SER A 813 -1.33 -21.81 -14.81
CA SER A 813 -0.58 -20.90 -15.69
C SER A 813 0.82 -20.60 -15.14
N LEU A 814 1.55 -21.66 -14.74
CA LEU A 814 2.90 -21.58 -14.18
C LEU A 814 3.95 -21.06 -15.19
N ASP A 815 3.67 -21.16 -16.49
CA ASP A 815 4.50 -20.57 -17.56
C ASP A 815 4.47 -19.04 -17.54
N VAL A 816 3.33 -18.45 -17.16
CA VAL A 816 3.14 -17.00 -17.06
C VAL A 816 3.44 -16.49 -15.65
N TYR A 817 3.02 -17.23 -14.62
CA TYR A 817 3.11 -16.84 -13.22
C TYR A 817 3.76 -17.93 -12.36
N PRO A 818 5.05 -18.21 -12.58
CA PRO A 818 5.75 -19.33 -11.93
C PRO A 818 5.82 -19.21 -10.40
N ASN A 819 5.82 -17.98 -9.87
CA ASN A 819 5.86 -17.69 -8.44
C ASN A 819 4.61 -16.94 -7.97
N GLY A 820 3.46 -17.24 -8.57
CA GLY A 820 2.18 -16.67 -8.21
C GLY A 820 1.79 -15.40 -8.98
N GLN A 821 0.49 -15.16 -8.99
CA GLN A 821 -0.20 -14.05 -9.65
C GLN A 821 -0.33 -12.81 -8.76
N PRO A 822 -0.53 -11.63 -9.38
CA PRO A 822 -0.84 -10.41 -8.66
C PRO A 822 -2.03 -10.60 -7.69
N PRO A 823 -2.08 -9.89 -6.55
CA PRO A 823 -1.21 -8.77 -6.18
C PRO A 823 0.26 -9.14 -5.96
N TRP A 824 1.18 -8.33 -6.49
CA TRP A 824 2.62 -8.55 -6.34
C TRP A 824 3.06 -8.29 -4.90
N LEU A 825 3.85 -9.20 -4.35
CA LEU A 825 4.42 -9.07 -3.02
C LEU A 825 5.64 -8.16 -3.04
N SER A 826 5.91 -7.53 -1.90
CA SER A 826 7.07 -6.70 -1.65
C SER A 826 7.84 -7.23 -0.44
N LYS A 827 9.08 -6.80 -0.24
CA LYS A 827 9.84 -7.12 0.98
C LYS A 827 9.13 -6.68 2.26
N SER A 828 8.28 -5.66 2.21
CA SER A 828 7.47 -5.23 3.36
C SER A 828 6.16 -6.01 3.53
N SER A 829 5.84 -6.93 2.63
CA SER A 829 4.63 -7.74 2.72
C SER A 829 4.75 -8.75 3.86
N ARG A 830 3.66 -8.90 4.62
CA ARG A 830 3.60 -9.80 5.77
C ARG A 830 3.45 -11.26 5.35
N LEU A 831 4.04 -12.15 6.14
CA LEU A 831 3.85 -13.59 6.06
C LEU A 831 2.66 -14.01 6.93
N PRO A 832 1.78 -14.91 6.43
CA PRO A 832 0.69 -15.45 7.23
C PRO A 832 1.24 -16.33 8.36
N ASN A 833 0.55 -16.34 9.50
CA ASN A 833 1.02 -16.99 10.73
C ASN A 833 -0.03 -17.84 11.46
N ALA A 834 -1.27 -17.86 10.97
CA ALA A 834 -2.37 -18.59 11.58
C ALA A 834 -2.52 -18.33 13.09
N GLY A 835 -2.16 -17.13 13.58
CA GLY A 835 -2.26 -16.74 14.99
C GLY A 835 -1.31 -17.45 15.96
N LEU A 836 -0.48 -18.38 15.49
CA LEU A 836 0.35 -19.24 16.36
C LEU A 836 1.61 -18.54 16.90
N TRP A 837 2.12 -17.56 16.16
CA TRP A 837 3.39 -16.86 16.44
C TRP A 837 3.32 -15.40 15.92
N GLY A 838 4.39 -14.61 16.06
CA GLY A 838 4.38 -13.18 15.71
C GLY A 838 4.22 -12.88 14.19
N GLU A 839 4.31 -11.61 13.78
CA GLU A 839 4.23 -11.21 12.35
C GLU A 839 5.61 -10.87 11.76
N TYR A 840 5.96 -11.42 10.58
CA TYR A 840 7.18 -11.08 9.82
C TYR A 840 6.85 -10.50 8.48
N THR A 841 7.82 -9.79 7.95
CA THR A 841 7.88 -9.38 6.56
C THR A 841 8.83 -10.27 5.76
N ILE A 842 8.54 -10.40 4.47
CA ILE A 842 9.40 -11.14 3.53
C ILE A 842 10.85 -10.63 3.55
N GLY A 843 11.06 -9.34 3.75
CA GLY A 843 12.38 -8.71 3.78
C GLY A 843 13.25 -9.17 4.94
N GLU A 844 12.64 -9.50 6.08
CA GLU A 844 13.35 -9.98 7.26
C GLU A 844 13.90 -11.40 7.04
N THR A 845 13.26 -12.23 6.20
CA THR A 845 13.67 -13.63 5.96
C THR A 845 14.78 -13.78 4.92
N LEU A 846 15.17 -12.70 4.23
CA LEU A 846 16.13 -12.78 3.13
C LEU A 846 17.56 -13.03 3.60
N ASP A 847 17.92 -12.63 4.82
CA ASP A 847 19.27 -12.83 5.36
C ASP A 847 19.22 -13.62 6.67
N THR A 848 19.69 -14.86 6.61
CA THR A 848 19.73 -15.78 7.75
C THR A 848 20.66 -15.31 8.87
N ARG A 849 21.54 -14.33 8.60
CA ARG A 849 22.47 -13.75 9.59
C ARG A 849 21.94 -12.48 10.24
N SER A 850 20.79 -11.99 9.79
CA SER A 850 20.15 -10.82 10.38
C SER A 850 19.23 -11.26 11.51
N TRP A 851 19.14 -10.47 12.59
CA TRP A 851 18.18 -10.75 13.66
C TRP A 851 16.75 -10.72 13.06
N PRO A 852 15.91 -11.72 13.33
CA PRO A 852 16.08 -12.75 14.37
C PRO A 852 16.81 -14.02 14.00
N PHE A 853 17.13 -14.21 12.72
CA PHE A 853 17.46 -15.49 12.17
C PHE A 853 18.72 -16.11 12.78
N CYS A 854 19.85 -15.42 12.65
CA CYS A 854 21.10 -15.77 13.32
C CYS A 854 21.58 -17.23 13.15
N TYR A 855 21.53 -17.78 11.93
CA TYR A 855 22.10 -19.09 11.62
C TYR A 855 22.78 -19.15 10.25
N VAL A 856 23.58 -20.19 10.08
CA VAL A 856 24.20 -20.63 8.83
C VAL A 856 24.10 -22.15 8.72
N TYR A 857 24.44 -22.70 7.55
CA TYR A 857 24.56 -24.14 7.35
C TYR A 857 26.01 -24.59 7.48
N ASP A 858 26.21 -25.82 7.95
CA ASP A 858 27.51 -26.50 7.81
C ASP A 858 27.89 -26.62 6.31
N LYS A 859 29.20 -26.56 6.06
CA LYS A 859 29.76 -26.48 4.70
C LYS A 859 30.11 -27.84 4.14
#